data_AF-A0A9D5R8L0-F1
#
_entry.id   AF-A0A9D5R8L0-F1
#
_cell.length_a   1.000
_cell.length_b   1.000
_cell.length_c   1.000
_cell.angle_alpha   90.00
_cell.angle_beta   90.00
_cell.angle_gamma   90.00
#
_symmetry.space_group_name_H-M   'P 1'
#
loop_
_entity.id
_entity.type
_entity.pdbx_description
1 polymer ?
#
loop_
_entity_poly.entity_id
_entity_poly.type
_entity_poly.pdbx_seq_one_letter_code
_entity_poly.pdbx_strand_id
1 'polypeptide(L)'
;MMRVKRKCCIILLVWVMAFNGINGFSASEENDPSFYNQNVELLKALGVLDETYAVMNKPESSLSMGIVRNIAEKFKYTDAYDSDSEIITLGTSIKIMIEALGYQPRAFTANMEDMDFYRLASSIGLLDGIQSDYSSVLTSETFVQMLINAIEIPIMEISSIGNEDIMFQPNQTFLERNNIFRVDGIVDANCFTSLNYAEGTDPGYFSLNHTQYLDNESDIGEYLGYHVRCYLMQSDEDTNARLVYFVPLSKNKLLTVSSDMIHPATTAQKFAYEQENKSGMVYAQLADDYSLIYNGVAMLKRNSDLLQPALGEVKLLDHNGDNRYDVVFVTSFEVYIIDGVNEADGIIYDRTGKESIDVSESDKLIAFQKNGENSSLSLLRQNDIAYVAWSENKEFVSIFASSNKISGTVDTITYDDYCYFKIEDSQLRVSERITEPGQYLNCEITAYLGPTGIVEDIKFEHNSNYGILCGVSNQGAFTDTGKIKVIDQNGNFNIYEFCEKAYLYSASAERKLIGEGEYQTLKNYYSDSVNPPASEYGSGAAAPIIMYTLSAGKIKTISLPVLFDQNNFGDNRGKYILQSATSKQEMLNRQSYNLYLGGSSSFNPSYTQNLSDGAYKFLSPETIVFDVPVNNNFQLKDNFWENIKVYTGREFTYNSWMYNNFYNLNEDRTIGVLINYVTNTSIIDFAKGFLIQYAASVYEEGTVHTMLTGVYNGEENVSYILSDDVIIDTKFLGDFQEDSNVNIEDLGAGDFILPAFDKNGRINYIQVILQGKYDKTYYNRVHNGRGFEGANELVYGVVAAKSENLLTVEVENNLFNIGQNLCYINKYKSAKTYLYDRDRNMASLGDYSMINIGDYVLVRSVLSKVQDIVIEK
;
A
#
# COMPACT_ATOMS: atom_id res chain seq x y z
N MET A 1 -8.67 11.60 -37.46
CA MET A 1 -10.07 11.12 -37.42
C MET A 1 -10.31 10.66 -35.99
N MET A 2 -11.11 11.42 -35.27
CA MET A 2 -11.10 11.54 -33.80
C MET A 2 -11.59 10.27 -33.08
N ARG A 3 -10.82 9.84 -32.08
CA ARG A 3 -11.27 8.94 -31.00
C ARG A 3 -12.42 9.63 -30.27
N VAL A 4 -13.66 9.21 -30.56
CA VAL A 4 -14.81 9.49 -29.70
C VAL A 4 -14.56 8.73 -28.40
N LYS A 5 -14.15 9.46 -27.35
CA LYS A 5 -14.14 8.92 -25.99
C LYS A 5 -15.61 8.62 -25.65
N ARG A 6 -15.96 7.34 -25.60
CA ARG A 6 -17.21 6.85 -24.99
C ARG A 6 -17.15 7.16 -23.50
N LYS A 7 -17.61 8.34 -23.10
CA LYS A 7 -17.92 8.63 -21.70
C LYS A 7 -19.40 8.32 -21.51
N CYS A 8 -19.71 7.08 -21.12
CA CYS A 8 -20.90 6.91 -20.28
C CYS A 8 -20.48 7.51 -18.94
N CYS A 9 -20.94 8.73 -18.66
CA CYS A 9 -20.72 9.41 -17.39
C CYS A 9 -21.45 8.63 -16.32
N ILE A 10 -20.74 7.70 -15.67
CA ILE A 10 -21.20 7.14 -14.40
C ILE A 10 -20.77 8.14 -13.35
N ILE A 11 -21.62 9.15 -13.13
CA ILE A 11 -21.53 10.00 -11.96
C ILE A 11 -22.38 9.33 -10.89
N LEU A 12 -21.83 8.29 -10.27
CA LEU A 12 -22.31 7.79 -8.99
C LEU A 12 -22.02 8.87 -7.93
N LEU A 13 -22.95 9.82 -7.79
CA LEU A 13 -22.94 10.80 -6.72
C LEU A 13 -23.84 10.31 -5.58
N VAL A 14 -23.16 9.93 -4.48
CA VAL A 14 -23.66 9.70 -3.10
C VAL A 14 -24.42 8.36 -2.93
N TRP A 15 -24.02 7.37 -2.13
CA TRP A 15 -23.62 7.44 -0.70
C TRP A 15 -22.52 6.45 -0.29
N VAL A 16 -21.33 6.99 0.02
CA VAL A 16 -20.46 6.49 1.11
C VAL A 16 -20.16 7.69 2.03
N MET A 17 -21.20 8.31 2.58
CA MET A 17 -21.07 9.19 3.76
C MET A 17 -21.71 8.52 4.97
N ALA A 18 -21.13 7.40 5.37
CA ALA A 18 -21.24 6.85 6.71
C ALA A 18 -20.03 5.96 7.02
N PHE A 19 -18.81 6.40 6.66
CA PHE A 19 -17.59 5.65 6.99
C PHE A 19 -16.61 6.54 7.76
N ASN A 20 -17.03 6.90 8.97
CA ASN A 20 -16.13 7.17 10.09
C ASN A 20 -16.83 6.71 11.38
N GLY A 21 -16.49 5.50 11.82
CA GLY A 21 -16.75 5.03 13.18
C GLY A 21 -18.06 4.26 13.41
N ILE A 22 -17.91 2.96 13.67
CA ILE A 22 -18.70 2.12 14.60
C ILE A 22 -20.23 2.11 14.39
N ASN A 23 -20.73 1.09 13.69
CA ASN A 23 -21.86 0.19 14.02
C ASN A 23 -22.46 -0.44 12.74
N GLY A 24 -23.11 -1.58 12.91
CA GLY A 24 -23.61 -2.45 11.84
C GLY A 24 -24.44 -1.76 10.76
N PHE A 25 -24.41 -2.36 9.58
CA PHE A 25 -25.23 -1.96 8.44
C PHE A 25 -26.70 -2.25 8.75
N SER A 26 -27.54 -1.22 8.62
CA SER A 26 -28.98 -1.30 8.85
C SER A 26 -29.74 -1.28 7.52
N ALA A 27 -30.89 -1.95 7.47
CA ALA A 27 -31.85 -1.82 6.37
C ALA A 27 -32.47 -0.42 6.40
N SER A 28 -32.11 0.43 5.44
CA SER A 28 -32.62 1.80 5.32
C SER A 28 -33.62 1.92 4.16
N GLU A 29 -34.77 2.54 4.42
CA GLU A 29 -35.62 3.14 3.39
C GLU A 29 -35.12 4.58 3.18
N GLU A 30 -34.55 4.89 2.02
CA GLU A 30 -34.08 6.25 1.70
C GLU A 30 -35.27 7.20 1.47
N ASN A 31 -35.22 8.38 2.09
CA ASN A 31 -36.18 9.47 1.88
C ASN A 31 -35.66 10.43 0.80
N ASP A 32 -36.50 10.66 -0.20
CA ASP A 32 -36.32 11.51 -1.38
C ASP A 32 -35.91 12.97 -1.03
N PRO A 33 -35.00 13.64 -1.79
CA PRO A 33 -34.78 15.08 -1.70
C PRO A 33 -36.08 15.90 -1.71
N SER A 34 -36.08 17.06 -1.04
CA SER A 34 -37.29 17.88 -0.95
C SER A 34 -37.82 18.23 -2.35
N PHE A 35 -39.13 18.09 -2.53
CA PHE A 35 -39.87 18.34 -3.77
C PHE A 35 -39.50 19.67 -4.46
N TYR A 36 -39.13 20.69 -3.69
CA TYR A 36 -38.60 21.96 -4.18
C TYR A 36 -37.32 21.81 -5.01
N ASN A 37 -36.32 21.06 -4.53
CA ASN A 37 -35.03 20.93 -5.21
C ASN A 37 -35.18 20.21 -6.55
N GLN A 38 -36.00 19.14 -6.60
CA GLN A 38 -36.31 18.43 -7.84
C GLN A 38 -36.97 19.36 -8.88
N ASN A 39 -37.90 20.21 -8.44
CA ASN A 39 -38.57 21.17 -9.31
C ASN A 39 -37.62 22.27 -9.81
N VAL A 40 -36.67 22.73 -8.99
CA VAL A 40 -35.64 23.70 -9.41
C VAL A 40 -34.74 23.11 -10.49
N GLU A 41 -34.24 21.88 -10.31
CA GLU A 41 -33.38 21.24 -11.31
C GLU A 41 -34.12 20.94 -12.62
N LEU A 42 -35.40 20.54 -12.55
CA LEU A 42 -36.25 20.43 -13.74
C LEU A 42 -36.37 21.78 -14.48
N LEU A 43 -36.72 22.85 -13.77
CA LEU A 43 -36.88 24.17 -14.39
C LEU A 43 -35.56 24.72 -14.95
N LYS A 44 -34.41 24.36 -14.36
CA LYS A 44 -33.09 24.66 -14.93
C LYS A 44 -32.83 23.88 -16.20
N ALA A 45 -33.11 22.57 -16.21
CA ALA A 45 -32.96 21.72 -17.39
C ALA A 45 -33.86 22.19 -18.55
N LEU A 46 -35.04 22.74 -18.24
CA LEU A 46 -35.95 23.37 -19.20
C LEU A 46 -35.55 24.80 -19.61
N GLY A 47 -34.51 25.40 -19.01
CA GLY A 47 -34.04 26.75 -19.30
C GLY A 47 -34.94 27.88 -18.75
N VAL A 48 -35.84 27.56 -17.82
CA VAL A 48 -36.72 28.53 -17.14
C VAL A 48 -35.96 29.22 -15.99
N LEU A 49 -35.22 28.45 -15.20
CA LEU A 49 -34.34 28.94 -14.14
C LEU A 49 -32.87 28.83 -14.55
N ASP A 50 -32.01 29.62 -13.91
CA ASP A 50 -30.56 29.55 -14.07
C ASP A 50 -29.86 29.11 -12.77
N GLU A 51 -28.55 28.85 -12.87
CA GLU A 51 -27.72 28.45 -11.73
C GLU A 51 -27.70 29.54 -10.64
N THR A 52 -27.77 30.80 -11.04
CA THR A 52 -27.80 31.96 -10.15
C THR A 52 -29.00 31.91 -9.22
N TYR A 53 -30.19 31.58 -9.74
CA TYR A 53 -31.39 31.39 -8.93
C TYR A 53 -31.22 30.26 -7.91
N ALA A 54 -30.72 29.11 -8.35
CA ALA A 54 -30.58 27.92 -7.50
C ALA A 54 -29.61 28.11 -6.33
N VAL A 55 -28.49 28.81 -6.56
CA VAL A 55 -27.50 29.10 -5.51
C VAL A 55 -28.04 30.13 -4.51
N MET A 56 -28.81 31.11 -4.95
CA MET A 56 -29.24 32.23 -4.10
C MET A 56 -30.54 31.98 -3.33
N ASN A 57 -31.38 31.01 -3.74
CA ASN A 57 -32.72 30.85 -3.19
C ASN A 57 -32.96 29.48 -2.54
N LYS A 58 -33.41 29.52 -1.29
CA LYS A 58 -33.94 28.38 -0.53
C LYS A 58 -35.47 28.41 -0.56
N PRO A 59 -36.17 27.32 -0.18
CA PRO A 59 -37.64 27.28 -0.18
C PRO A 59 -38.31 28.52 0.43
N GLU A 60 -37.80 28.98 1.57
CA GLU A 60 -38.31 30.11 2.35
C GLU A 60 -37.84 31.50 1.86
N SER A 61 -36.96 31.59 0.86
CA SER A 61 -36.44 32.86 0.34
C SER A 61 -37.57 33.73 -0.19
N SER A 62 -37.67 34.98 0.28
CA SER A 62 -38.61 35.96 -0.27
C SER A 62 -38.10 36.50 -1.60
N LEU A 63 -38.98 36.60 -2.60
CA LEU A 63 -38.58 36.99 -3.95
C LEU A 63 -38.89 38.45 -4.27
N SER A 64 -37.98 39.09 -5.01
CA SER A 64 -38.16 40.45 -5.52
C SER A 64 -38.88 40.48 -6.87
N MET A 65 -39.48 41.63 -7.19
CA MET A 65 -40.18 41.85 -8.46
C MET A 65 -39.27 41.62 -9.67
N GLY A 66 -38.01 42.06 -9.60
CA GLY A 66 -37.04 41.88 -10.69
C GLY A 66 -36.78 40.40 -11.01
N ILE A 67 -36.63 39.55 -9.98
CA ILE A 67 -36.42 38.10 -10.17
C ILE A 67 -37.65 37.48 -10.84
N VAL A 68 -38.84 37.76 -10.31
CA VAL A 68 -40.10 37.17 -10.80
C VAL A 68 -40.39 37.60 -12.23
N ARG A 69 -40.19 38.88 -12.59
CA ARG A 69 -40.39 39.35 -13.96
C ARG A 69 -39.41 38.74 -14.95
N ASN A 70 -38.13 38.69 -14.61
CA ASN A 70 -37.10 38.11 -15.47
C ASN A 70 -37.41 36.63 -15.80
N ILE A 71 -37.83 35.86 -14.81
CA ILE A 71 -38.21 34.46 -15.04
C ILE A 71 -39.53 34.35 -15.82
N ALA A 72 -40.51 35.19 -15.51
CA ALA A 72 -41.79 35.21 -16.24
C ALA A 72 -41.61 35.58 -17.73
N GLU A 73 -40.58 36.34 -18.10
CA GLU A 73 -40.25 36.65 -19.50
C GLU A 73 -39.93 35.40 -20.33
N LYS A 74 -39.47 34.30 -19.72
CA LYS A 74 -39.26 33.02 -20.42
C LYS A 74 -40.55 32.49 -21.06
N PHE A 75 -41.72 32.94 -20.59
CA PHE A 75 -43.01 32.58 -21.13
C PHE A 75 -43.51 33.58 -22.21
N LYS A 76 -42.93 34.80 -22.32
CA LYS A 76 -43.32 35.87 -23.27
C LYS A 76 -42.44 35.94 -24.56
N TYR A 77 -42.85 36.79 -25.51
CA TYR A 77 -42.23 37.00 -26.84
C TYR A 77 -41.37 38.28 -27.02
N THR A 78 -40.95 39.02 -25.98
CA THR A 78 -40.18 40.29 -26.16
C THR A 78 -39.22 40.65 -25.01
N ASP A 79 -38.25 41.54 -25.31
CA ASP A 79 -37.05 41.92 -24.51
C ASP A 79 -37.25 42.62 -23.14
N ALA A 80 -36.19 42.46 -22.33
CA ALA A 80 -36.02 42.66 -20.89
C ALA A 80 -36.31 44.05 -20.29
N TYR A 81 -36.70 44.04 -19.00
CA TYR A 81 -36.89 45.23 -18.15
C TYR A 81 -36.09 45.22 -16.83
N ASP A 82 -35.86 46.43 -16.33
CA ASP A 82 -34.91 46.83 -15.28
C ASP A 82 -35.19 46.28 -13.86
N SER A 83 -34.11 46.20 -13.07
CA SER A 83 -34.03 45.54 -11.76
C SER A 83 -34.71 46.33 -10.64
N ASP A 84 -35.92 45.90 -10.23
CA ASP A 84 -36.56 46.43 -9.02
C ASP A 84 -36.40 45.46 -7.83
N SER A 85 -35.84 45.96 -6.72
CA SER A 85 -35.46 45.17 -5.55
C SER A 85 -36.59 44.96 -4.53
N GLU A 86 -37.81 45.41 -4.83
CA GLU A 86 -38.96 45.29 -3.92
C GLU A 86 -39.43 43.83 -3.77
N ILE A 87 -39.56 43.35 -2.53
CA ILE A 87 -40.14 42.04 -2.21
C ILE A 87 -41.64 42.08 -2.52
N ILE A 88 -42.15 41.06 -3.20
CA ILE A 88 -43.54 41.04 -3.66
C ILE A 88 -44.43 40.03 -2.93
N THR A 89 -45.74 40.19 -3.07
CA THR A 89 -46.75 39.24 -2.58
C THR A 89 -47.13 38.19 -3.61
N LEU A 90 -47.78 37.10 -3.18
CA LEU A 90 -48.39 36.11 -4.07
C LEU A 90 -49.32 36.78 -5.10
N GLY A 91 -50.18 37.69 -4.66
CA GLY A 91 -51.11 38.42 -5.54
C GLY A 91 -50.40 39.23 -6.64
N THR A 92 -49.23 39.79 -6.33
CA THR A 92 -48.41 40.50 -7.32
C THR A 92 -47.81 39.52 -8.34
N SER A 93 -47.29 38.38 -7.88
CA SER A 93 -46.78 37.31 -8.74
C SER A 93 -47.84 36.74 -9.69
N ILE A 94 -49.05 36.51 -9.18
CA ILE A 94 -50.20 36.06 -9.97
C ILE A 94 -50.47 36.98 -11.15
N LYS A 95 -50.49 38.31 -10.90
CA LYS A 95 -50.72 39.30 -11.96
C LYS A 95 -49.62 39.22 -13.03
N ILE A 96 -48.35 39.12 -12.62
CA ILE A 96 -47.20 39.01 -13.53
C ILE A 96 -47.30 37.74 -14.37
N MET A 97 -47.61 36.59 -13.77
CA MET A 97 -47.69 35.31 -14.47
C MET A 97 -48.91 35.22 -15.40
N ILE A 98 -50.06 35.78 -15.01
CA ILE A 98 -51.23 35.90 -15.89
C ILE A 98 -50.90 36.71 -17.13
N GLU A 99 -50.13 37.80 -16.96
CA GLU A 99 -49.64 38.60 -18.08
C GLU A 99 -48.64 37.83 -18.93
N ALA A 100 -47.71 37.09 -18.31
CA ALA A 100 -46.72 36.28 -18.99
C ALA A 100 -47.31 35.15 -19.85
N LEU A 101 -48.39 34.54 -19.38
CA LEU A 101 -49.13 33.50 -20.09
C LEU A 101 -50.13 34.07 -21.12
N GLY A 102 -50.21 35.40 -21.29
CA GLY A 102 -51.07 36.05 -22.29
C GLY A 102 -52.54 36.18 -21.89
N TYR A 103 -52.91 35.88 -20.64
CA TYR A 103 -54.29 35.94 -20.15
C TYR A 103 -54.73 37.36 -19.74
N GLN A 104 -53.84 38.35 -19.82
CA GLN A 104 -54.09 39.76 -19.48
C GLN A 104 -55.32 40.36 -20.20
N PRO A 105 -55.55 40.16 -21.50
CA PRO A 105 -56.70 40.76 -22.20
C PRO A 105 -58.06 40.27 -21.68
N ARG A 106 -58.15 39.01 -21.23
CA ARG A 106 -59.33 38.45 -20.54
C ARG A 106 -59.59 39.17 -19.20
N ALA A 107 -58.54 39.68 -18.56
CA ALA A 107 -58.63 40.48 -17.34
C ALA A 107 -59.08 41.93 -17.60
N PHE A 108 -58.63 42.55 -18.70
CA PHE A 108 -59.01 43.93 -19.07
C PHE A 108 -60.47 44.03 -19.56
N THR A 109 -60.96 43.08 -20.35
CA THR A 109 -62.35 43.08 -20.83
C THR A 109 -63.39 42.88 -19.72
N ALA A 110 -62.98 42.36 -18.57
CA ALA A 110 -63.85 42.02 -17.44
C ALA A 110 -63.82 43.03 -16.28
N ASN A 111 -63.06 44.15 -16.38
CA ASN A 111 -62.84 45.10 -15.28
C ASN A 111 -62.42 44.41 -13.96
N MET A 112 -61.51 43.44 -14.05
CA MET A 112 -61.15 42.57 -12.92
C MET A 112 -60.50 43.31 -11.75
N GLU A 113 -60.97 43.04 -10.54
CA GLU A 113 -60.32 43.45 -9.29
C GLU A 113 -59.33 42.37 -8.82
N ASP A 114 -58.55 42.65 -7.77
CA ASP A 114 -57.49 41.77 -7.24
C ASP A 114 -57.93 40.31 -6.99
N MET A 115 -59.13 40.10 -6.45
CA MET A 115 -59.66 38.75 -6.21
C MET A 115 -60.10 38.03 -7.48
N ASP A 116 -60.35 38.73 -8.58
CA ASP A 116 -60.68 38.12 -9.87
C ASP A 116 -59.42 37.57 -10.55
N PHE A 117 -58.25 38.18 -10.35
CA PHE A 117 -56.96 37.62 -10.79
C PHE A 117 -56.66 36.29 -10.07
N TYR A 118 -56.89 36.21 -8.76
CA TYR A 118 -56.71 34.97 -8.01
C TYR A 118 -57.63 33.85 -8.52
N ARG A 119 -58.91 34.17 -8.78
CA ARG A 119 -59.87 33.21 -9.36
C ARG A 119 -59.47 32.76 -10.76
N LEU A 120 -58.99 33.68 -11.60
CA LEU A 120 -58.49 33.35 -12.93
C LEU A 120 -57.28 32.40 -12.84
N ALA A 121 -56.28 32.75 -12.01
CA ALA A 121 -55.09 31.93 -11.78
C ALA A 121 -55.44 30.51 -11.28
N SER A 122 -56.37 30.40 -10.33
CA SER A 122 -56.88 29.10 -9.88
C SER A 122 -57.62 28.35 -11.00
N SER A 123 -58.43 29.03 -11.81
CA SER A 123 -59.21 28.37 -12.88
C SER A 123 -58.36 27.82 -14.02
N ILE A 124 -57.17 28.38 -14.25
CA ILE A 124 -56.22 27.92 -15.28
C ILE A 124 -55.19 26.93 -14.72
N GLY A 125 -55.25 26.59 -13.42
CA GLY A 125 -54.33 25.66 -12.77
C GLY A 125 -53.00 26.27 -12.28
N LEU A 126 -52.80 27.58 -12.41
CA LEU A 126 -51.55 28.24 -11.97
C LEU A 126 -51.30 28.08 -10.46
N LEU A 127 -52.37 27.96 -9.67
CA LEU A 127 -52.31 27.85 -8.21
C LEU A 127 -52.44 26.41 -7.69
N ASP A 128 -52.35 25.41 -8.56
CA ASP A 128 -52.45 24.01 -8.14
C ASP A 128 -51.32 23.65 -7.15
N GLY A 129 -51.69 23.04 -6.02
CA GLY A 129 -50.76 22.70 -4.95
C GLY A 129 -50.32 23.86 -4.03
N ILE A 130 -50.80 25.10 -4.25
CA ILE A 130 -50.41 26.27 -3.46
C ILE A 130 -51.47 26.60 -2.41
N GLN A 131 -51.04 26.69 -1.14
CA GLN A 131 -51.92 26.99 0.01
C GLN A 131 -51.71 28.39 0.62
N SER A 132 -50.82 29.20 0.05
CA SER A 132 -50.47 30.53 0.59
C SER A 132 -51.57 31.57 0.36
N ASP A 133 -51.74 32.49 1.31
CA ASP A 133 -52.72 33.58 1.21
C ASP A 133 -52.33 34.61 0.12
N TYR A 134 -53.32 35.21 -0.56
CA TYR A 134 -53.10 36.19 -1.64
C TYR A 134 -52.18 37.37 -1.24
N SER A 135 -52.29 37.86 0.01
CA SER A 135 -51.48 38.96 0.54
C SER A 135 -50.16 38.52 1.16
N SER A 136 -49.87 37.22 1.23
CA SER A 136 -48.62 36.72 1.81
C SER A 136 -47.42 37.09 0.93
N VAL A 137 -46.26 37.24 1.57
CA VAL A 137 -44.98 37.42 0.87
C VAL A 137 -44.72 36.19 0.01
N LEU A 138 -44.32 36.40 -1.25
CA LEU A 138 -44.01 35.31 -2.16
C LEU A 138 -42.69 34.65 -1.74
N THR A 139 -42.75 33.35 -1.44
CA THR A 139 -41.58 32.52 -1.21
C THR A 139 -41.13 31.84 -2.50
N SER A 140 -39.85 31.44 -2.55
CA SER A 140 -39.29 30.67 -3.65
C SER A 140 -40.03 29.35 -3.85
N GLU A 141 -40.42 28.65 -2.77
CA GLU A 141 -41.20 27.42 -2.84
C GLU A 141 -42.52 27.61 -3.59
N THR A 142 -43.29 28.63 -3.20
CA THR A 142 -44.56 28.95 -3.85
C THR A 142 -44.35 29.34 -5.31
N PHE A 143 -43.31 30.13 -5.61
CA PHE A 143 -43.05 30.56 -6.98
C PHE A 143 -42.57 29.43 -7.89
N VAL A 144 -41.68 28.57 -7.41
CA VAL A 144 -41.24 27.37 -8.14
C VAL A 144 -42.44 26.47 -8.45
N GLN A 145 -43.36 26.28 -7.51
CA GLN A 145 -44.60 25.55 -7.78
C GLN A 145 -45.45 26.23 -8.87
N MET A 146 -45.59 27.57 -8.83
CA MET A 146 -46.29 28.30 -9.90
C MET A 146 -45.64 28.09 -11.27
N LEU A 147 -44.30 28.07 -11.34
CA LEU A 147 -43.58 27.85 -12.59
C LEU A 147 -43.76 26.42 -13.13
N ILE A 148 -43.76 25.41 -12.26
CA ILE A 148 -44.08 24.03 -12.62
C ILE A 148 -45.50 23.90 -13.17
N ASN A 149 -46.47 24.60 -12.58
CA ASN A 149 -47.81 24.62 -13.14
C ASN A 149 -47.81 25.35 -14.49
N ALA A 150 -47.11 26.49 -14.59
CA ALA A 150 -47.09 27.35 -15.76
C ALA A 150 -46.50 26.68 -17.02
N ILE A 151 -45.54 25.76 -16.89
CA ILE A 151 -44.96 25.07 -18.06
C ILE A 151 -45.99 24.20 -18.82
N GLU A 152 -47.07 23.79 -18.16
CA GLU A 152 -48.17 22.98 -18.74
C GLU A 152 -49.44 23.79 -19.03
N ILE A 153 -49.46 25.10 -18.74
CA ILE A 153 -50.59 25.98 -19.06
C ILE A 153 -50.46 26.47 -20.51
N PRO A 154 -51.51 26.35 -21.36
CA PRO A 154 -51.48 26.90 -22.71
C PRO A 154 -51.27 28.41 -22.70
N ILE A 155 -50.35 28.90 -23.53
CA ILE A 155 -50.12 30.33 -23.68
C ILE A 155 -51.22 30.91 -24.57
N MET A 156 -51.85 32.01 -24.13
CA MET A 156 -52.90 32.67 -24.88
C MET A 156 -52.32 33.62 -25.93
N GLU A 157 -52.78 33.48 -27.16
CA GLU A 157 -52.36 34.33 -28.29
C GLU A 157 -53.54 35.01 -28.98
N ILE A 158 -53.23 36.10 -29.68
CA ILE A 158 -54.20 36.81 -30.51
C ILE A 158 -54.52 35.97 -31.76
N SER A 159 -55.75 35.50 -31.84
CA SER A 159 -56.28 34.73 -32.97
C SER A 159 -56.77 35.60 -34.13
N SER A 160 -57.34 36.78 -33.85
CA SER A 160 -57.74 37.76 -34.86
C SER A 160 -57.90 39.16 -34.29
N ILE A 161 -57.64 40.17 -35.12
CA ILE A 161 -57.81 41.60 -34.79
C ILE A 161 -58.89 42.16 -35.72
N GLY A 162 -60.07 42.47 -35.16
CA GLY A 162 -61.17 43.17 -35.84
C GLY A 162 -61.12 44.69 -35.64
N ASN A 163 -62.09 45.40 -36.22
CA ASN A 163 -62.18 46.86 -36.12
C ASN A 163 -62.51 47.36 -34.69
N GLU A 164 -63.13 46.53 -33.85
CA GLU A 164 -63.47 46.86 -32.45
C GLU A 164 -63.11 45.75 -31.44
N ASP A 165 -62.73 44.54 -31.87
CA ASP A 165 -62.49 43.39 -30.99
C ASP A 165 -61.17 42.65 -31.31
N ILE A 166 -60.46 42.21 -30.27
CA ILE A 166 -59.31 41.29 -30.36
C ILE A 166 -59.74 39.93 -29.80
N MET A 167 -59.65 38.88 -30.61
CA MET A 167 -60.03 37.52 -30.21
C MET A 167 -58.79 36.76 -29.74
N PHE A 168 -58.88 36.07 -28.60
CA PHE A 168 -57.79 35.27 -28.05
C PHE A 168 -58.12 33.78 -28.06
N GLN A 169 -57.13 32.94 -28.31
CA GLN A 169 -57.27 31.48 -28.24
C GLN A 169 -56.06 30.85 -27.52
N PRO A 170 -56.24 29.72 -26.81
CA PRO A 170 -55.12 28.91 -26.35
C PRO A 170 -54.28 28.45 -27.54
N ASN A 171 -52.97 28.64 -27.47
CA ASN A 171 -52.01 28.08 -28.42
C ASN A 171 -51.31 26.85 -27.79
N GLN A 172 -49.97 26.87 -27.73
CA GLN A 172 -49.14 25.80 -27.17
C GLN A 172 -48.77 26.11 -25.70
N THR A 173 -48.50 25.06 -24.94
CA THR A 173 -47.81 25.15 -23.63
C THR A 173 -46.34 25.52 -23.80
N PHE A 174 -45.65 25.86 -22.70
CA PHE A 174 -44.19 26.07 -22.75
C PHE A 174 -43.46 24.83 -23.26
N LEU A 175 -43.85 23.63 -22.82
CA LEU A 175 -43.23 22.38 -23.25
C LEU A 175 -43.43 22.16 -24.76
N GLU A 176 -44.67 22.25 -25.25
CA GLU A 176 -45.00 22.08 -26.67
C GLU A 176 -44.27 23.08 -27.56
N ARG A 177 -44.18 24.36 -27.15
CA ARG A 177 -43.45 25.40 -27.88
C ARG A 177 -41.97 25.09 -28.04
N ASN A 178 -41.39 24.37 -27.08
CA ASN A 178 -39.99 23.96 -27.09
C ASN A 178 -39.80 22.52 -27.63
N ASN A 179 -40.83 21.92 -28.25
CA ASN A 179 -40.82 20.53 -28.73
C ASN A 179 -40.49 19.49 -27.63
N ILE A 180 -40.87 19.78 -26.39
CA ILE A 180 -40.69 18.88 -25.24
C ILE A 180 -42.02 18.20 -24.93
N PHE A 181 -41.99 16.89 -24.72
CA PHE A 181 -43.13 16.10 -24.29
C PHE A 181 -42.78 15.24 -23.08
N ARG A 182 -43.81 14.89 -22.30
CA ARG A 182 -43.69 14.15 -21.04
C ARG A 182 -44.10 12.69 -21.24
N VAL A 183 -43.29 11.75 -20.78
CA VAL A 183 -43.59 10.31 -20.81
C VAL A 183 -43.32 9.71 -19.44
N ASP A 184 -44.31 9.03 -18.88
CA ASP A 184 -44.18 8.23 -17.65
C ASP A 184 -43.98 6.77 -18.05
N GLY A 185 -43.04 6.07 -17.43
CA GLY A 185 -42.76 4.68 -17.76
C GLY A 185 -41.65 4.05 -16.92
N ILE A 186 -41.37 2.78 -17.20
CA ILE A 186 -40.29 2.04 -16.54
C ILE A 186 -39.05 2.13 -17.40
N VAL A 187 -37.91 2.48 -16.81
CA VAL A 187 -36.61 2.36 -17.47
C VAL A 187 -36.31 0.88 -17.64
N ASP A 188 -36.52 0.33 -18.83
CA ASP A 188 -36.46 -1.12 -19.06
C ASP A 188 -35.11 -1.58 -19.63
N ALA A 189 -34.26 -0.65 -20.09
CA ALA A 189 -32.89 -0.94 -20.48
C ALA A 189 -31.95 0.26 -20.39
N ASN A 190 -30.68 -0.02 -20.10
CA ASN A 190 -29.54 0.89 -20.25
C ASN A 190 -28.53 0.29 -21.24
N CYS A 191 -27.37 0.93 -21.43
CA CYS A 191 -26.38 0.47 -22.42
C CYS A 191 -25.67 -0.84 -22.05
N PHE A 192 -25.83 -1.34 -20.82
CA PHE A 192 -25.21 -2.58 -20.35
C PHE A 192 -26.18 -3.76 -20.39
N THR A 193 -27.45 -3.54 -20.02
CA THR A 193 -28.45 -4.60 -19.88
C THR A 193 -29.87 -4.05 -20.04
N SER A 194 -30.83 -4.96 -20.26
CA SER A 194 -32.25 -4.70 -20.06
C SER A 194 -32.76 -5.43 -18.82
N LEU A 195 -34.03 -5.24 -18.44
CA LEU A 195 -34.64 -5.97 -17.32
C LEU A 195 -34.74 -7.48 -17.55
N ASN A 196 -34.97 -7.88 -18.80
CA ASN A 196 -35.31 -9.26 -19.14
C ASN A 196 -34.33 -9.92 -20.10
N TYR A 197 -33.27 -9.23 -20.53
CA TYR A 197 -32.24 -9.75 -21.43
C TYR A 197 -30.88 -9.16 -21.05
N ALA A 198 -29.82 -9.95 -21.23
CA ALA A 198 -28.46 -9.54 -20.90
C ALA A 198 -27.98 -8.38 -21.81
N GLU A 199 -28.55 -8.26 -23.01
CA GLU A 199 -28.25 -7.18 -23.93
C GLU A 199 -28.90 -5.86 -23.51
N GLY A 200 -28.12 -4.79 -23.57
CA GLY A 200 -28.56 -3.41 -23.38
C GLY A 200 -28.92 -2.69 -24.68
N THR A 201 -29.08 -1.37 -24.56
CA THR A 201 -29.20 -0.44 -25.68
C THR A 201 -27.83 -0.11 -26.30
N ASP A 202 -27.84 0.60 -27.43
CA ASP A 202 -26.61 1.19 -27.94
C ASP A 202 -26.05 2.24 -26.95
N PRO A 203 -24.71 2.43 -26.89
CA PRO A 203 -24.12 3.46 -26.04
C PRO A 203 -24.70 4.86 -26.28
N GLY A 204 -25.09 5.56 -25.22
CA GLY A 204 -25.76 6.87 -25.29
C GLY A 204 -27.27 6.79 -25.47
N TYR A 205 -27.88 5.61 -25.31
CA TYR A 205 -29.33 5.43 -25.32
C TYR A 205 -29.79 4.74 -24.03
N PHE A 206 -31.05 4.96 -23.69
CA PHE A 206 -31.80 4.18 -22.69
C PHE A 206 -33.16 3.78 -23.27
N SER A 207 -33.82 2.81 -22.67
CA SER A 207 -35.19 2.42 -23.04
C SER A 207 -36.17 2.78 -21.93
N LEU A 208 -37.31 3.34 -22.32
CA LEU A 208 -38.47 3.57 -21.46
C LEU A 208 -39.69 2.90 -22.10
N ASN A 209 -40.30 1.94 -21.41
CA ASN A 209 -41.40 1.10 -21.93
C ASN A 209 -41.10 0.52 -23.34
N HIS A 210 -39.91 -0.02 -23.54
CA HIS A 210 -39.41 -0.62 -24.78
C HIS A 210 -39.21 0.36 -25.96
N THR A 211 -39.22 1.68 -25.69
CA THR A 211 -38.90 2.71 -26.69
C THR A 211 -37.56 3.33 -26.35
N GLN A 212 -36.63 3.35 -27.32
CA GLN A 212 -35.29 3.91 -27.13
C GLN A 212 -35.27 5.43 -27.30
N TYR A 213 -34.55 6.09 -26.40
CA TYR A 213 -34.34 7.53 -26.37
C TYR A 213 -32.85 7.84 -26.21
N LEU A 214 -32.43 9.01 -26.70
CA LEU A 214 -31.07 9.50 -26.54
C LEU A 214 -30.85 9.96 -25.09
N ASP A 215 -29.86 9.37 -24.43
CA ASP A 215 -29.34 9.83 -23.14
C ASP A 215 -28.31 10.95 -23.37
N ASN A 216 -28.48 12.06 -22.65
CA ASN A 216 -27.62 13.24 -22.74
C ASN A 216 -26.62 13.29 -21.57
N GLU A 217 -25.84 12.22 -21.41
CA GLU A 217 -24.87 12.04 -20.33
C GLU A 217 -25.52 12.20 -18.93
N SER A 218 -26.76 11.71 -18.77
CA SER A 218 -27.45 11.67 -17.47
C SER A 218 -27.15 10.39 -16.69
N ASP A 219 -27.71 10.31 -15.48
CA ASP A 219 -27.70 9.15 -14.60
C ASP A 219 -28.92 8.23 -14.79
N ILE A 220 -29.77 8.44 -15.81
CA ILE A 220 -31.01 7.66 -16.00
C ILE A 220 -30.76 6.14 -16.14
N GLY A 221 -29.59 5.74 -16.63
CA GLY A 221 -29.19 4.34 -16.72
C GLY A 221 -29.06 3.64 -15.36
N GLU A 222 -28.81 4.39 -14.29
CA GLU A 222 -28.76 3.91 -12.90
C GLU A 222 -30.17 3.64 -12.33
N TYR A 223 -31.19 4.22 -12.95
CA TYR A 223 -32.60 4.04 -12.60
C TYR A 223 -33.26 2.88 -13.36
N LEU A 224 -32.48 1.89 -13.81
CA LEU A 224 -33.02 0.66 -14.41
C LEU A 224 -34.08 0.03 -13.50
N GLY A 225 -35.25 -0.29 -14.04
CA GLY A 225 -36.39 -0.84 -13.32
C GLY A 225 -37.27 0.17 -12.60
N TYR A 226 -36.82 1.44 -12.44
CA TYR A 226 -37.62 2.46 -11.78
C TYR A 226 -38.71 2.99 -12.70
N HIS A 227 -39.85 3.30 -12.09
CA HIS A 227 -40.90 4.07 -12.71
C HIS A 227 -40.55 5.55 -12.64
N VAL A 228 -40.27 6.16 -13.79
CA VAL A 228 -39.84 7.54 -13.91
C VAL A 228 -40.79 8.34 -14.79
N ARG A 229 -40.71 9.66 -14.66
CA ARG A 229 -41.26 10.64 -15.60
C ARG A 229 -40.11 11.29 -16.34
N CYS A 230 -40.07 11.14 -17.66
CA CYS A 230 -39.08 11.77 -18.53
C CYS A 230 -39.69 12.96 -19.28
N TYR A 231 -38.90 14.02 -19.41
CA TYR A 231 -39.14 15.13 -20.32
C TYR A 231 -38.19 14.96 -21.52
N LEU A 232 -38.77 14.77 -22.69
CA LEU A 232 -38.08 14.38 -23.92
C LEU A 232 -38.26 15.46 -24.97
N MET A 233 -37.17 15.87 -25.62
CA MET A 233 -37.16 16.86 -26.69
C MET A 233 -37.08 16.16 -28.05
N GLN A 234 -38.02 16.45 -28.93
CA GLN A 234 -37.98 16.01 -30.32
C GLN A 234 -37.27 17.06 -31.18
N SER A 235 -36.19 16.68 -31.85
CA SER A 235 -35.57 17.48 -32.91
C SER A 235 -36.15 17.07 -34.27
N ASP A 236 -36.20 18.02 -35.21
CA ASP A 236 -36.56 17.74 -36.61
C ASP A 236 -35.48 16.91 -37.33
N GLU A 237 -34.25 16.91 -36.82
CA GLU A 237 -33.09 16.22 -37.42
C GLU A 237 -32.83 14.82 -36.84
N ASP A 238 -33.28 14.54 -35.60
CA ASP A 238 -33.01 13.28 -34.89
C ASP A 238 -34.18 12.30 -34.99
N THR A 239 -33.86 11.03 -35.23
CA THR A 239 -34.87 9.97 -35.31
C THR A 239 -35.42 9.57 -33.92
N ASN A 240 -34.64 9.78 -32.86
CA ASN A 240 -35.01 9.46 -31.47
C ASN A 240 -35.04 10.75 -30.65
N ALA A 241 -36.06 10.92 -29.82
CA ALA A 241 -36.13 12.06 -28.90
C ALA A 241 -35.02 11.97 -27.83
N ARG A 242 -34.56 13.14 -27.38
CA ARG A 242 -33.47 13.29 -26.40
C ARG A 242 -33.99 13.60 -25.01
N LEU A 243 -33.39 12.97 -24.00
CA LEU A 243 -33.66 13.27 -22.60
C LEU A 243 -33.22 14.69 -22.23
N VAL A 244 -34.16 15.46 -21.68
CA VAL A 244 -33.92 16.77 -21.07
C VAL A 244 -33.75 16.61 -19.57
N TYR A 245 -34.68 15.89 -18.93
CA TYR A 245 -34.70 15.66 -17.49
C TYR A 245 -35.59 14.46 -17.14
N PHE A 246 -35.37 13.82 -16.00
CA PHE A 246 -36.29 12.82 -15.47
C PHE A 246 -36.46 12.94 -13.95
N VAL A 247 -37.56 12.40 -13.44
CA VAL A 247 -37.85 12.32 -12.01
C VAL A 247 -38.37 10.93 -11.67
N PRO A 248 -37.82 10.23 -10.65
CA PRO A 248 -38.40 8.99 -10.15
C PRO A 248 -39.78 9.27 -9.52
N LEU A 249 -40.77 8.45 -9.85
CA LEU A 249 -42.12 8.61 -9.31
C LEU A 249 -42.26 7.96 -7.93
N SER A 250 -43.19 8.47 -7.13
CA SER A 250 -43.43 8.02 -5.74
C SER A 250 -43.90 6.57 -5.59
N LYS A 251 -44.13 5.85 -6.70
CA LYS A 251 -44.51 4.44 -6.70
C LYS A 251 -43.34 3.50 -6.48
N ASN A 252 -42.10 3.99 -6.62
CA ASN A 252 -40.91 3.19 -6.39
C ASN A 252 -40.68 2.99 -4.90
N LYS A 253 -40.51 1.74 -4.49
CA LYS A 253 -40.06 1.37 -3.15
C LYS A 253 -38.83 0.47 -3.25
N LEU A 254 -37.73 0.91 -2.65
CA LEU A 254 -36.46 0.20 -2.62
C LEU A 254 -36.20 -0.36 -1.22
N LEU A 255 -35.78 -1.63 -1.15
CA LEU A 255 -35.26 -2.27 0.06
C LEU A 255 -33.85 -2.81 -0.23
N THR A 256 -32.86 -2.32 0.50
CA THR A 256 -31.47 -2.80 0.42
C THR A 256 -31.15 -3.67 1.64
N VAL A 257 -30.59 -4.85 1.41
CA VAL A 257 -30.20 -5.81 2.44
C VAL A 257 -28.77 -6.27 2.19
N SER A 258 -27.87 -6.04 3.14
CA SER A 258 -26.49 -6.53 3.08
C SER A 258 -26.43 -8.05 3.21
N SER A 259 -25.41 -8.69 2.61
CA SER A 259 -25.29 -10.14 2.55
C SER A 259 -25.37 -10.85 3.91
N ASP A 260 -24.82 -10.23 4.95
CA ASP A 260 -24.77 -10.75 6.31
C ASP A 260 -26.12 -10.70 7.05
N MET A 261 -27.09 -9.94 6.55
CA MET A 261 -28.45 -9.85 7.08
C MET A 261 -29.44 -10.76 6.34
N ILE A 262 -29.00 -11.44 5.27
CA ILE A 262 -29.83 -12.34 4.47
C ILE A 262 -29.92 -13.68 5.18
N HIS A 263 -31.15 -14.13 5.43
CA HIS A 263 -31.39 -15.38 6.14
C HIS A 263 -31.37 -16.57 5.16
N PRO A 264 -30.82 -17.75 5.54
CA PRO A 264 -30.80 -18.98 4.73
C PRO A 264 -32.18 -19.54 4.31
N ALA A 265 -33.27 -18.95 4.82
CA ALA A 265 -34.64 -19.31 4.46
C ALA A 265 -35.12 -18.60 3.18
N THR A 266 -34.25 -17.81 2.55
CA THR A 266 -34.53 -17.14 1.27
C THR A 266 -34.78 -18.17 0.17
N THR A 267 -35.81 -17.91 -0.63
CA THR A 267 -36.23 -18.73 -1.76
C THR A 267 -36.44 -17.86 -3.00
N ALA A 268 -36.66 -18.48 -4.16
CA ALA A 268 -36.89 -17.73 -5.40
C ALA A 268 -38.15 -16.84 -5.39
N GLN A 269 -39.09 -17.00 -4.46
CA GLN A 269 -40.31 -16.16 -4.37
C GLN A 269 -40.42 -15.35 -3.07
N LYS A 270 -39.61 -15.67 -2.05
CA LYS A 270 -39.64 -15.03 -0.74
C LYS A 270 -38.24 -14.75 -0.28
N PHE A 271 -37.93 -13.48 -0.10
CA PHE A 271 -36.65 -13.02 0.39
C PHE A 271 -36.73 -12.86 1.91
N ALA A 272 -35.88 -13.58 2.64
CA ALA A 272 -35.89 -13.61 4.11
C ALA A 272 -34.65 -12.88 4.63
N TYR A 273 -34.85 -11.95 5.57
CA TYR A 273 -33.77 -11.12 6.10
C TYR A 273 -34.04 -10.68 7.54
N GLU A 274 -32.98 -10.25 8.23
CA GLU A 274 -33.08 -9.70 9.59
C GLU A 274 -33.10 -8.17 9.57
N GLN A 275 -33.71 -7.56 10.60
CA GLN A 275 -33.79 -6.10 10.74
C GLN A 275 -33.40 -5.76 12.18
N GLU A 276 -32.47 -4.82 12.38
CA GLU A 276 -31.87 -4.50 13.69
C GLU A 276 -32.90 -4.28 14.83
N ASN A 277 -34.10 -3.79 14.51
CA ASN A 277 -35.13 -3.43 15.48
C ASN A 277 -36.27 -4.45 15.63
N LYS A 278 -36.16 -5.63 15.02
CA LYS A 278 -37.18 -6.70 15.13
C LYS A 278 -36.52 -8.01 15.53
N SER A 279 -37.05 -8.69 16.54
CA SER A 279 -36.58 -10.05 16.85
C SER A 279 -37.17 -11.04 15.85
N GLY A 280 -36.30 -11.72 15.11
CA GLY A 280 -36.67 -12.73 14.12
C GLY A 280 -36.69 -12.22 12.68
N MET A 281 -36.74 -13.15 11.74
CA MET A 281 -36.69 -12.89 10.30
C MET A 281 -37.97 -12.19 9.77
N VAL A 282 -37.77 -11.30 8.81
CA VAL A 282 -38.78 -10.60 8.02
C VAL A 282 -38.81 -11.20 6.60
N TYR A 283 -39.96 -11.13 5.94
CA TYR A 283 -40.14 -11.62 4.57
C TYR A 283 -40.56 -10.49 3.63
N ALA A 284 -39.83 -10.33 2.54
CA ALA A 284 -40.23 -9.57 1.37
C ALA A 284 -40.80 -10.52 0.30
N GLN A 285 -41.97 -10.18 -0.27
CA GLN A 285 -42.56 -10.96 -1.36
C GLN A 285 -41.98 -10.49 -2.69
N LEU A 286 -41.54 -11.43 -3.52
CA LEU A 286 -41.10 -11.14 -4.89
C LEU A 286 -42.29 -11.38 -5.84
N ALA A 287 -42.39 -10.59 -6.91
CA ALA A 287 -43.34 -10.87 -8.00
C ALA A 287 -43.05 -12.24 -8.63
N ASP A 288 -44.02 -12.92 -9.24
CA ASP A 288 -43.77 -14.25 -9.84
C ASP A 288 -42.83 -14.16 -11.06
N ASP A 289 -42.83 -13.01 -11.73
CA ASP A 289 -42.09 -12.69 -12.95
C ASP A 289 -41.02 -11.62 -12.75
N TYR A 290 -40.54 -11.41 -11.51
CA TYR A 290 -39.53 -10.39 -11.23
C TYR A 290 -38.27 -10.51 -12.11
N SER A 291 -37.69 -9.36 -12.45
CA SER A 291 -36.42 -9.26 -13.17
C SER A 291 -35.25 -9.42 -12.21
N LEU A 292 -34.26 -10.25 -12.55
CA LEU A 292 -33.06 -10.46 -11.74
C LEU A 292 -31.86 -9.83 -12.43
N ILE A 293 -31.24 -8.83 -11.81
CA ILE A 293 -30.01 -8.20 -12.28
C ILE A 293 -28.87 -8.64 -11.36
N TYR A 294 -27.94 -9.45 -11.87
CA TYR A 294 -26.79 -9.95 -11.11
C TYR A 294 -25.53 -9.24 -11.58
N ASN A 295 -24.83 -8.56 -10.66
CA ASN A 295 -23.63 -7.79 -10.93
C ASN A 295 -23.77 -6.86 -12.15
N GLY A 296 -24.93 -6.18 -12.23
CA GLY A 296 -25.23 -5.18 -13.26
C GLY A 296 -25.82 -5.71 -14.57
N VAL A 297 -26.00 -7.03 -14.73
CA VAL A 297 -26.54 -7.64 -15.97
C VAL A 297 -27.70 -8.57 -15.67
N ALA A 298 -28.71 -8.59 -16.53
CA ALA A 298 -29.89 -9.44 -16.34
C ALA A 298 -29.57 -10.93 -16.45
N MET A 299 -30.21 -11.69 -15.57
CA MET A 299 -30.17 -13.13 -15.51
C MET A 299 -31.54 -13.74 -15.82
N LEU A 300 -31.58 -14.52 -16.90
CA LEU A 300 -32.78 -15.23 -17.33
C LEU A 300 -33.17 -16.39 -16.39
N LYS A 301 -32.19 -16.92 -15.64
CA LYS A 301 -32.39 -18.03 -14.70
C LYS A 301 -32.43 -17.50 -13.28
N ARG A 302 -33.50 -17.81 -12.56
CA ARG A 302 -33.66 -17.49 -11.15
C ARG A 302 -33.21 -18.69 -10.31
N ASN A 303 -32.30 -18.46 -9.37
CA ASN A 303 -31.89 -19.44 -8.35
C ASN A 303 -31.85 -18.72 -6.98
N SER A 304 -32.33 -19.38 -5.93
CA SER A 304 -32.27 -18.86 -4.55
C SER A 304 -30.84 -18.67 -4.05
N ASP A 305 -29.86 -19.40 -4.57
CA ASP A 305 -28.45 -19.25 -4.17
C ASP A 305 -27.88 -17.92 -4.65
N LEU A 306 -28.35 -17.42 -5.79
CA LEU A 306 -27.94 -16.11 -6.32
C LEU A 306 -28.43 -14.97 -5.43
N LEU A 307 -29.52 -15.17 -4.69
CA LEU A 307 -30.06 -14.18 -3.77
C LEU A 307 -29.31 -14.12 -2.43
N GLN A 308 -28.27 -14.94 -2.26
CA GLN A 308 -27.50 -15.06 -1.02
C GLN A 308 -26.00 -14.92 -1.32
N PRO A 309 -25.55 -13.73 -1.78
CA PRO A 309 -24.13 -13.50 -1.99
C PRO A 309 -23.37 -13.66 -0.66
N ALA A 310 -22.17 -14.25 -0.67
CA ALA A 310 -21.35 -14.36 0.53
C ALA A 310 -20.84 -12.98 1.01
N LEU A 311 -20.54 -12.10 0.05
CA LEU A 311 -20.12 -10.73 0.28
C LEU A 311 -20.81 -9.83 -0.74
N GLY A 312 -21.54 -8.82 -0.26
CA GLY A 312 -22.21 -7.84 -1.11
C GLY A 312 -23.58 -7.45 -0.57
N GLU A 313 -24.55 -7.25 -1.45
CA GLU A 313 -25.89 -6.78 -1.09
C GLU A 313 -26.95 -7.25 -2.10
N VAL A 314 -28.20 -7.24 -1.66
CA VAL A 314 -29.38 -7.43 -2.51
C VAL A 314 -30.30 -6.23 -2.37
N LYS A 315 -30.71 -5.64 -3.50
CA LYS A 315 -31.71 -4.57 -3.57
C LYS A 315 -32.99 -5.10 -4.21
N LEU A 316 -34.11 -4.83 -3.58
CA LEU A 316 -35.44 -5.19 -4.05
C LEU A 316 -36.19 -3.91 -4.40
N LEU A 317 -36.64 -3.77 -5.65
CA LEU A 317 -37.38 -2.63 -6.15
C LEU A 317 -38.81 -3.03 -6.55
N ASP A 318 -39.79 -2.44 -5.90
CA ASP A 318 -41.21 -2.44 -6.29
C ASP A 318 -41.44 -1.13 -7.04
N HIS A 319 -41.76 -1.20 -8.33
CA HIS A 319 -41.93 -0.01 -9.16
C HIS A 319 -43.40 0.38 -9.37
N ASN A 320 -44.33 -0.46 -8.88
CA ASN A 320 -45.77 -0.32 -9.14
C ASN A 320 -46.60 -0.02 -7.86
N GLY A 321 -46.03 -0.25 -6.67
CA GLY A 321 -46.60 0.00 -5.36
C GLY A 321 -47.54 -1.09 -4.83
N ASP A 322 -47.46 -2.32 -5.35
CA ASP A 322 -48.30 -3.45 -4.93
C ASP A 322 -47.72 -4.24 -3.73
N ASN A 323 -46.55 -3.83 -3.22
CA ASN A 323 -45.78 -4.50 -2.16
C ASN A 323 -45.22 -5.88 -2.55
N ARG A 324 -45.09 -6.15 -3.85
CA ARG A 324 -44.30 -7.25 -4.40
C ARG A 324 -43.17 -6.64 -5.19
N TYR A 325 -41.95 -7.09 -4.92
CA TYR A 325 -40.78 -6.53 -5.59
C TYR A 325 -40.68 -7.08 -7.02
N ASP A 326 -40.68 -6.17 -8.00
CA ASP A 326 -40.67 -6.44 -9.43
C ASP A 326 -39.24 -6.63 -9.97
N VAL A 327 -38.24 -6.03 -9.34
CA VAL A 327 -36.84 -6.13 -9.74
C VAL A 327 -35.96 -6.45 -8.54
N VAL A 328 -35.02 -7.38 -8.75
CA VAL A 328 -34.06 -7.82 -7.74
C VAL A 328 -32.67 -7.59 -8.28
N PHE A 329 -31.89 -6.75 -7.63
CA PHE A 329 -30.48 -6.52 -7.93
C PHE A 329 -29.64 -7.29 -6.92
N VAL A 330 -28.72 -8.10 -7.40
CA VAL A 330 -27.73 -8.80 -6.58
C VAL A 330 -26.36 -8.25 -6.92
N THR A 331 -25.65 -7.76 -5.92
CA THR A 331 -24.23 -7.45 -6.01
C THR A 331 -23.48 -8.49 -5.19
N SER A 332 -22.60 -9.26 -5.86
CA SER A 332 -21.80 -10.32 -5.27
C SER A 332 -20.33 -10.07 -5.60
N PHE A 333 -19.50 -9.95 -4.56
CA PHE A 333 -18.10 -9.58 -4.68
C PHE A 333 -17.15 -10.75 -4.50
N GLU A 334 -16.08 -10.73 -5.29
CA GLU A 334 -14.84 -11.42 -5.00
C GLU A 334 -13.79 -10.44 -4.46
N VAL A 335 -13.08 -10.84 -3.41
CA VAL A 335 -12.00 -10.03 -2.82
C VAL A 335 -10.68 -10.29 -3.54
N TYR A 336 -10.03 -9.22 -4.01
CA TYR A 336 -8.71 -9.20 -4.61
C TYR A 336 -7.77 -8.36 -3.74
N ILE A 337 -6.55 -8.85 -3.54
CA ILE A 337 -5.47 -8.11 -2.87
C ILE A 337 -4.50 -7.70 -3.96
N ILE A 338 -4.42 -6.40 -4.27
CA ILE A 338 -3.67 -5.93 -5.43
C ILE A 338 -2.17 -6.20 -5.24
N ASP A 339 -1.55 -6.91 -6.18
CA ASP A 339 -0.10 -7.08 -6.23
C ASP A 339 0.56 -6.04 -7.15
N GLY A 340 -0.10 -5.75 -8.27
CA GLY A 340 0.36 -4.76 -9.24
C GLY A 340 -0.68 -4.47 -10.30
N VAL A 341 -0.45 -3.40 -11.05
CA VAL A 341 -1.31 -2.99 -12.17
C VAL A 341 -0.43 -2.70 -13.38
N ASN A 342 -0.76 -3.28 -14.52
CA ASN A 342 -0.23 -2.89 -15.81
C ASN A 342 -1.24 -1.95 -16.48
N GLU A 343 -1.03 -0.65 -16.30
CA GLU A 343 -1.93 0.38 -16.83
C GLU A 343 -1.97 0.41 -18.37
N ALA A 344 -0.87 0.06 -19.04
CA ALA A 344 -0.79 0.10 -20.50
C ALA A 344 -1.69 -0.97 -21.14
N ASP A 345 -1.73 -2.14 -20.52
CA ASP A 345 -2.51 -3.28 -20.98
C ASP A 345 -3.85 -3.43 -20.25
N GLY A 346 -4.14 -2.60 -19.23
CA GLY A 346 -5.39 -2.64 -18.46
C GLY A 346 -5.53 -3.90 -17.59
N ILE A 347 -4.43 -4.45 -17.08
CA ILE A 347 -4.42 -5.71 -16.31
C ILE A 347 -4.13 -5.45 -14.84
N ILE A 348 -4.95 -6.02 -13.95
CA ILE A 348 -4.76 -5.99 -12.49
C ILE A 348 -4.37 -7.37 -11.99
N TYR A 349 -3.30 -7.46 -11.20
CA TYR A 349 -2.77 -8.71 -10.65
C TYR A 349 -3.13 -8.87 -9.17
N ASP A 350 -3.47 -10.09 -8.78
CA ASP A 350 -3.79 -10.48 -7.41
C ASP A 350 -2.61 -11.15 -6.70
N ARG A 351 -2.34 -10.76 -5.45
CA ARG A 351 -1.25 -11.29 -4.63
C ARG A 351 -1.52 -12.72 -4.14
N THR A 352 -2.79 -13.15 -4.12
CA THR A 352 -3.19 -14.48 -3.66
C THR A 352 -3.22 -15.54 -4.76
N GLY A 353 -2.83 -15.18 -5.98
CA GLY A 353 -2.74 -16.08 -7.12
C GLY A 353 -4.06 -16.29 -7.87
N LYS A 354 -5.07 -15.42 -7.67
CA LYS A 354 -6.28 -15.42 -8.50
C LYS A 354 -5.96 -15.03 -9.95
N GLU A 355 -6.89 -15.38 -10.86
CA GLU A 355 -6.84 -14.94 -12.25
C GLU A 355 -6.81 -13.40 -12.32
N SER A 356 -5.94 -12.84 -13.16
CA SER A 356 -5.83 -11.39 -13.32
C SER A 356 -7.10 -10.80 -13.94
N ILE A 357 -7.44 -9.58 -13.55
CA ILE A 357 -8.58 -8.85 -14.11
C ILE A 357 -8.10 -8.10 -15.35
N ASP A 358 -8.72 -8.39 -16.49
CA ASP A 358 -8.46 -7.70 -17.76
C ASP A 358 -9.60 -6.73 -18.07
N VAL A 359 -9.28 -5.43 -18.05
CA VAL A 359 -10.17 -4.31 -18.40
C VAL A 359 -9.57 -3.48 -19.53
N SER A 360 -8.76 -4.10 -20.39
CA SER A 360 -8.18 -3.48 -21.59
C SER A 360 -9.24 -2.87 -22.52
N GLU A 361 -10.40 -3.51 -22.58
CA GLU A 361 -11.59 -3.06 -23.28
C GLU A 361 -12.47 -2.24 -22.33
N SER A 362 -12.47 -0.92 -22.51
CA SER A 362 -13.15 0.03 -21.60
C SER A 362 -14.67 -0.17 -21.52
N ASP A 363 -15.27 -0.82 -22.50
CA ASP A 363 -16.69 -1.18 -22.54
C ASP A 363 -17.03 -2.37 -21.64
N LYS A 364 -16.05 -3.13 -21.15
CA LYS A 364 -16.26 -4.16 -20.13
C LYS A 364 -16.45 -3.58 -18.72
N LEU A 365 -16.06 -2.34 -18.48
CA LEU A 365 -16.07 -1.74 -17.15
C LEU A 365 -17.43 -1.07 -16.89
N ILE A 366 -18.21 -1.64 -15.97
CA ILE A 366 -19.44 -1.00 -15.47
C ILE A 366 -19.04 0.08 -14.48
N ALA A 367 -18.31 -0.23 -13.41
CA ALA A 367 -17.95 0.78 -12.41
C ALA A 367 -16.51 0.64 -11.93
N PHE A 368 -15.88 1.77 -11.64
CA PHE A 368 -14.57 1.79 -11.00
C PHE A 368 -14.51 2.88 -9.94
N GLN A 369 -14.45 2.46 -8.69
CA GLN A 369 -14.37 3.35 -7.55
C GLN A 369 -13.18 3.02 -6.66
N LYS A 370 -12.62 4.03 -6.04
CA LYS A 370 -11.63 3.88 -4.97
C LYS A 370 -12.01 4.77 -3.80
N ASN A 371 -12.09 4.19 -2.61
CA ASN A 371 -12.48 4.87 -1.37
C ASN A 371 -13.85 5.59 -1.47
N GLY A 372 -14.79 5.01 -2.23
CA GLY A 372 -16.14 5.56 -2.42
C GLY A 372 -16.26 6.64 -3.50
N GLU A 373 -15.19 6.97 -4.21
CA GLU A 373 -15.19 7.96 -5.29
C GLU A 373 -14.85 7.31 -6.64
N ASN A 374 -15.42 7.84 -7.73
CA ASN A 374 -15.04 7.45 -9.09
C ASN A 374 -13.54 7.61 -9.31
N SER A 375 -12.91 6.59 -9.88
CA SER A 375 -11.45 6.53 -9.93
C SER A 375 -10.95 5.93 -11.25
N SER A 376 -9.64 5.72 -11.35
CA SER A 376 -8.99 5.08 -12.49
C SER A 376 -7.99 4.03 -12.04
N LEU A 377 -7.69 3.07 -12.92
CA LEU A 377 -6.68 2.02 -12.70
C LEU A 377 -5.33 2.60 -12.25
N SER A 378 -4.97 3.77 -12.76
CA SER A 378 -3.72 4.46 -12.44
C SER A 378 -3.60 4.92 -10.99
N LEU A 379 -4.66 4.82 -10.19
CA LEU A 379 -4.66 5.13 -8.77
C LEU A 379 -4.61 3.89 -7.88
N LEU A 380 -4.75 2.68 -8.43
CA LEU A 380 -4.55 1.43 -7.70
C LEU A 380 -3.08 1.20 -7.37
N ARG A 381 -2.82 0.73 -6.16
CA ARG A 381 -1.48 0.43 -5.67
C ARG A 381 -1.45 -0.96 -5.07
N GLN A 382 -0.23 -1.50 -4.95
CA GLN A 382 -0.01 -2.76 -4.25
C GLN A 382 -0.56 -2.68 -2.81
N ASN A 383 -1.20 -3.75 -2.37
CA ASN A 383 -1.93 -3.92 -1.10
C ASN A 383 -3.24 -3.13 -0.97
N ASP A 384 -3.70 -2.43 -2.01
CA ASP A 384 -5.11 -2.02 -2.05
C ASP A 384 -6.00 -3.27 -2.03
N ILE A 385 -7.19 -3.16 -1.44
CA ILE A 385 -8.19 -4.23 -1.41
C ILE A 385 -9.28 -3.88 -2.41
N ALA A 386 -9.55 -4.78 -3.37
CA ALA A 386 -10.58 -4.60 -4.38
C ALA A 386 -11.70 -5.63 -4.22
N TYR A 387 -12.94 -5.16 -4.16
CA TYR A 387 -14.14 -5.96 -4.31
C TYR A 387 -14.58 -5.91 -5.77
N VAL A 388 -14.64 -7.08 -6.39
CA VAL A 388 -14.82 -7.22 -7.84
C VAL A 388 -16.09 -7.99 -8.09
N ALA A 389 -17.02 -7.38 -8.81
CA ALA A 389 -18.30 -7.94 -9.19
C ALA A 389 -18.30 -8.20 -10.69
N TRP A 390 -18.11 -9.46 -11.08
CA TRP A 390 -18.24 -9.89 -12.47
C TRP A 390 -19.70 -10.23 -12.78
N SER A 391 -20.19 -9.73 -13.91
CA SER A 391 -21.37 -10.31 -14.55
C SER A 391 -21.18 -11.82 -14.75
N GLU A 392 -22.26 -12.59 -14.72
CA GLU A 392 -22.22 -14.06 -14.82
C GLU A 392 -21.55 -14.53 -16.14
N ASN A 393 -21.73 -13.79 -17.23
CA ASN A 393 -21.09 -14.07 -18.52
C ASN A 393 -19.63 -13.57 -18.61
N LYS A 394 -19.11 -12.91 -17.58
CA LYS A 394 -17.79 -12.27 -17.50
C LYS A 394 -17.52 -11.22 -18.59
N GLU A 395 -18.56 -10.69 -19.24
CA GLU A 395 -18.40 -9.62 -20.22
C GLU A 395 -18.19 -8.27 -19.55
N PHE A 396 -18.82 -8.09 -18.39
CA PHE A 396 -18.80 -6.84 -17.64
C PHE A 396 -18.29 -7.00 -16.20
N VAL A 397 -17.65 -5.96 -15.68
CA VAL A 397 -17.07 -5.92 -14.31
C VAL A 397 -17.26 -4.59 -13.62
N SER A 398 -17.55 -4.65 -12.32
CA SER A 398 -17.47 -3.51 -11.41
C SER A 398 -16.36 -3.73 -10.40
N ILE A 399 -15.55 -2.70 -10.14
CA ILE A 399 -14.42 -2.75 -9.22
C ILE A 399 -14.55 -1.63 -8.18
N PHE A 400 -14.59 -2.02 -6.91
CA PHE A 400 -14.60 -1.12 -5.77
C PHE A 400 -13.34 -1.35 -4.95
N ALA A 401 -12.44 -0.38 -4.94
CA ALA A 401 -11.15 -0.49 -4.28
C ALA A 401 -11.09 0.34 -3.00
N SER A 402 -10.23 -0.08 -2.08
CA SER A 402 -9.94 0.61 -0.83
C SER A 402 -8.44 0.61 -0.60
N SER A 403 -7.90 1.78 -0.28
CA SER A 403 -6.54 1.93 0.26
C SER A 403 -6.56 2.14 1.78
N ASN A 404 -7.72 2.02 2.41
CA ASN A 404 -7.88 2.26 3.84
C ASN A 404 -7.19 1.18 4.64
N LYS A 405 -6.51 1.60 5.71
CA LYS A 405 -5.79 0.71 6.62
C LYS A 405 -5.74 1.32 8.00
N ILE A 406 -5.68 0.46 9.01
CA ILE A 406 -5.50 0.84 10.41
C ILE A 406 -4.28 0.08 10.94
N SER A 407 -3.34 0.82 11.51
CA SER A 407 -2.15 0.25 12.15
C SER A 407 -2.27 0.40 13.67
N GLY A 408 -1.91 -0.64 14.42
CA GLY A 408 -1.94 -0.60 15.89
C GLY A 408 -1.88 -1.99 16.51
N THR A 409 -1.99 -2.04 17.84
CA THR A 409 -2.02 -3.31 18.58
C THR A 409 -3.44 -3.86 18.63
N VAL A 410 -3.63 -5.15 18.33
CA VAL A 410 -4.92 -5.83 18.57
C VAL A 410 -5.09 -6.08 20.06
N ASP A 411 -5.83 -5.21 20.74
CA ASP A 411 -6.02 -5.26 22.19
C ASP A 411 -6.95 -6.39 22.61
N THR A 412 -8.02 -6.60 21.85
CA THR A 412 -9.08 -7.58 22.14
C THR A 412 -9.55 -8.24 20.84
N ILE A 413 -9.93 -9.51 20.96
CA ILE A 413 -10.66 -10.23 19.92
C ILE A 413 -11.97 -10.72 20.52
N THR A 414 -13.08 -10.44 19.85
CA THR A 414 -14.41 -10.95 20.23
C THR A 414 -14.96 -11.81 19.11
N TYR A 415 -15.71 -12.85 19.51
CA TYR A 415 -16.42 -13.75 18.61
C TYR A 415 -17.89 -13.74 19.03
N ASP A 416 -18.70 -13.06 18.23
CA ASP A 416 -20.15 -13.15 18.29
C ASP A 416 -20.60 -14.01 17.10
N ASP A 417 -21.41 -13.47 16.18
CA ASP A 417 -21.68 -14.10 14.87
C ASP A 417 -20.48 -13.97 13.91
N TYR A 418 -19.63 -12.96 14.13
CA TYR A 418 -18.40 -12.71 13.38
C TYR A 418 -17.21 -12.45 14.33
N CYS A 419 -16.00 -12.52 13.78
CA CYS A 419 -14.78 -12.13 14.49
C CYS A 419 -14.57 -10.62 14.40
N TYR A 420 -14.20 -9.98 15.52
CA TYR A 420 -13.85 -8.57 15.57
C TYR A 420 -12.50 -8.33 16.24
N PHE A 421 -11.72 -7.41 15.69
CA PHE A 421 -10.52 -6.87 16.31
C PHE A 421 -10.81 -5.52 16.94
N LYS A 422 -10.33 -5.31 18.16
CA LYS A 422 -10.21 -3.98 18.75
C LYS A 422 -8.78 -3.48 18.56
N ILE A 423 -8.60 -2.39 17.82
CA ILE A 423 -7.32 -1.72 17.61
C ILE A 423 -7.52 -0.26 18.02
N GLU A 424 -6.87 0.17 19.09
CA GLU A 424 -7.09 1.49 19.70
C GLU A 424 -8.59 1.71 20.05
N ASP A 425 -9.20 2.75 19.49
CA ASP A 425 -10.62 3.08 19.66
C ASP A 425 -11.53 2.44 18.59
N SER A 426 -10.97 1.70 17.63
CA SER A 426 -11.71 1.08 16.54
C SER A 426 -12.04 -0.39 16.81
N GLN A 427 -13.28 -0.79 16.56
CA GLN A 427 -13.72 -2.19 16.50
C GLN A 427 -14.01 -2.55 15.04
N LEU A 428 -13.27 -3.51 14.50
CA LEU A 428 -13.25 -3.85 13.08
C LEU A 428 -13.67 -5.31 12.89
N ARG A 429 -14.62 -5.55 11.99
CA ARG A 429 -14.99 -6.91 11.58
C ARG A 429 -13.85 -7.52 10.78
N VAL A 430 -13.56 -8.79 11.03
CA VAL A 430 -12.48 -9.53 10.37
C VAL A 430 -13.08 -10.51 9.38
N SER A 431 -12.57 -10.49 8.15
CA SER A 431 -12.94 -11.42 7.09
C SER A 431 -12.58 -12.85 7.46
N GLU A 432 -13.39 -13.82 7.04
CA GLU A 432 -13.10 -15.25 7.20
C GLU A 432 -11.81 -15.67 6.47
N ARG A 433 -11.32 -14.84 5.55
CA ARG A 433 -10.03 -15.00 4.87
C ARG A 433 -8.84 -14.93 5.84
N ILE A 434 -8.99 -14.24 6.97
CA ILE A 434 -7.98 -14.20 8.02
C ILE A 434 -8.10 -15.47 8.86
N THR A 435 -7.32 -16.48 8.51
CA THR A 435 -7.28 -17.74 9.27
C THR A 435 -6.60 -17.53 10.63
N GLU A 436 -7.12 -18.20 11.66
CA GLU A 436 -6.60 -18.17 13.03
C GLU A 436 -6.49 -16.75 13.64
N PRO A 437 -7.56 -15.94 13.66
CA PRO A 437 -7.52 -14.55 14.14
C PRO A 437 -6.95 -14.42 15.57
N GLY A 438 -7.07 -15.47 16.40
CA GLY A 438 -6.48 -15.53 17.74
C GLY A 438 -4.97 -15.26 17.80
N GLN A 439 -4.21 -15.57 16.74
CA GLN A 439 -2.75 -15.35 16.72
C GLN A 439 -2.36 -13.86 16.72
N TYR A 440 -3.29 -12.98 16.32
CA TYR A 440 -3.07 -11.55 16.21
C TYR A 440 -3.25 -10.82 17.54
N LEU A 441 -3.79 -11.46 18.59
CA LEU A 441 -4.04 -10.83 19.90
C LEU A 441 -2.76 -10.34 20.59
N ASN A 442 -2.73 -9.05 20.95
CA ASN A 442 -1.58 -8.28 21.44
C ASN A 442 -0.46 -8.07 20.41
N CYS A 443 -0.72 -8.30 19.12
CA CYS A 443 0.25 -8.00 18.07
C CYS A 443 0.03 -6.60 17.51
N GLU A 444 1.12 -5.92 17.19
CA GLU A 444 1.11 -4.73 16.34
C GLU A 444 0.99 -5.16 14.87
N ILE A 445 -0.04 -4.64 14.21
CA ILE A 445 -0.42 -5.02 12.85
C ILE A 445 -0.78 -3.78 12.04
N THR A 446 -0.79 -3.91 10.72
CA THR A 446 -1.52 -3.06 9.79
C THR A 446 -2.63 -3.89 9.17
N ALA A 447 -3.88 -3.58 9.52
CA ALA A 447 -5.08 -4.18 8.96
C ALA A 447 -5.51 -3.40 7.71
N TYR A 448 -5.56 -4.06 6.55
CA TYR A 448 -6.05 -3.49 5.29
C TYR A 448 -7.55 -3.73 5.17
N LEU A 449 -8.27 -2.66 4.92
CA LEU A 449 -9.72 -2.66 4.95
C LEU A 449 -10.27 -2.72 3.52
N GLY A 450 -11.20 -3.62 3.27
CA GLY A 450 -12.02 -3.59 2.07
C GLY A 450 -12.91 -2.35 2.02
N PRO A 451 -13.58 -2.09 0.87
CA PRO A 451 -14.50 -0.95 0.72
C PRO A 451 -15.61 -0.85 1.79
N THR A 452 -15.99 -1.97 2.41
CA THR A 452 -17.00 -2.03 3.48
C THR A 452 -16.41 -1.89 4.89
N GLY A 453 -15.11 -1.63 5.03
CA GLY A 453 -14.42 -1.50 6.32
C GLY A 453 -14.07 -2.82 7.00
N ILE A 454 -14.33 -3.96 6.37
CA ILE A 454 -13.93 -5.29 6.85
C ILE A 454 -12.42 -5.47 6.67
N VAL A 455 -11.74 -6.07 7.65
CA VAL A 455 -10.32 -6.44 7.55
C VAL A 455 -10.17 -7.63 6.61
N GLU A 456 -9.63 -7.40 5.42
CA GLU A 456 -9.48 -8.41 4.36
C GLU A 456 -8.05 -8.94 4.21
N ASP A 457 -7.08 -8.17 4.69
CA ASP A 457 -5.68 -8.57 4.73
C ASP A 457 -4.99 -7.95 5.96
N ILE A 458 -3.94 -8.61 6.45
CA ILE A 458 -3.16 -8.13 7.60
C ILE A 458 -1.69 -8.24 7.26
N LYS A 459 -0.98 -7.12 7.41
CA LYS A 459 0.48 -7.11 7.48
C LYS A 459 0.90 -6.97 8.93
N PHE A 460 1.93 -7.69 9.30
CA PHE A 460 2.56 -7.52 10.59
C PHE A 460 3.62 -6.42 10.55
N GLU A 461 3.60 -5.55 11.55
CA GLU A 461 4.63 -4.53 11.70
C GLU A 461 5.76 -5.11 12.55
N HIS A 462 6.94 -5.29 11.94
CA HIS A 462 8.12 -5.82 12.61
C HIS A 462 8.74 -4.79 13.55
N ASN A 463 8.26 -4.72 14.79
CA ASN A 463 8.85 -3.89 15.86
C ASN A 463 9.63 -4.70 16.91
N SER A 464 10.24 -5.81 16.48
CA SER A 464 11.11 -6.61 17.34
C SER A 464 12.54 -6.08 17.29
N ASN A 465 13.06 -5.73 18.46
CA ASN A 465 14.43 -5.33 18.67
C ASN A 465 15.28 -6.56 19.02
N TYR A 466 16.56 -6.51 18.70
CA TYR A 466 17.54 -7.50 19.12
C TYR A 466 18.52 -6.89 20.10
N GLY A 467 19.06 -7.73 20.99
CA GLY A 467 20.09 -7.27 21.91
C GLY A 467 20.76 -8.38 22.69
N ILE A 468 21.93 -8.07 23.25
CA ILE A 468 22.70 -8.97 24.09
C ILE A 468 22.38 -8.69 25.55
N LEU A 469 21.80 -9.68 26.23
CA LEU A 469 21.45 -9.59 27.65
C LEU A 469 22.72 -9.58 28.51
N CYS A 470 22.92 -8.49 29.23
CA CYS A 470 24.11 -8.24 30.06
C CYS A 470 23.83 -8.37 31.57
N GLY A 471 22.58 -8.59 31.96
CA GLY A 471 22.22 -8.75 33.36
C GLY A 471 20.72 -8.78 33.61
N VAL A 472 20.32 -9.43 34.70
CA VAL A 472 18.93 -9.66 35.10
C VAL A 472 18.81 -9.43 36.61
N SER A 473 18.15 -8.37 37.07
CA SER A 473 18.04 -8.01 38.51
C SER A 473 16.61 -8.06 39.06
N ASN A 474 16.36 -8.94 40.04
CA ASN A 474 15.10 -8.92 40.81
C ASN A 474 15.35 -8.08 42.06
N GLN A 475 14.64 -6.96 42.26
CA GLN A 475 14.54 -6.36 43.60
C GLN A 475 13.19 -6.76 44.22
N GLY A 476 13.22 -7.02 45.53
CA GLY A 476 12.31 -7.93 46.22
C GLY A 476 10.90 -7.42 46.55
N ALA A 477 10.06 -8.38 46.97
CA ALA A 477 8.71 -8.26 47.52
C ALA A 477 7.66 -7.54 46.63
N PHE A 478 7.07 -8.32 45.72
CA PHE A 478 5.71 -8.20 45.17
C PHE A 478 5.23 -6.88 44.52
N THR A 479 6.08 -5.89 44.27
CA THR A 479 5.67 -4.68 43.51
C THR A 479 6.70 -4.08 42.55
N ASP A 480 7.97 -4.50 42.58
CA ASP A 480 8.98 -3.96 41.67
C ASP A 480 9.12 -4.84 40.42
N THR A 481 8.71 -4.31 39.26
CA THR A 481 8.93 -4.97 37.96
C THR A 481 10.42 -5.23 37.77
N GLY A 482 10.80 -6.50 37.55
CA GLY A 482 12.20 -6.87 37.29
C GLY A 482 12.83 -6.04 36.19
N LYS A 483 14.16 -5.94 36.19
CA LYS A 483 14.90 -5.17 35.17
C LYS A 483 15.89 -6.06 34.45
N ILE A 484 16.03 -5.83 33.15
CA ILE A 484 17.09 -6.40 32.33
C ILE A 484 18.03 -5.30 31.84
N LYS A 485 19.30 -5.65 31.74
CA LYS A 485 20.33 -4.82 31.12
C LYS A 485 20.67 -5.42 29.75
N VAL A 486 20.63 -4.60 28.70
CA VAL A 486 20.77 -5.06 27.31
C VAL A 486 21.70 -4.12 26.56
N ILE A 487 22.60 -4.67 25.74
CA ILE A 487 23.20 -3.92 24.62
C ILE A 487 22.27 -4.10 23.44
N ASP A 488 21.66 -3.02 22.98
CA ASP A 488 20.71 -3.06 21.87
C ASP A 488 21.41 -3.24 20.51
N GLN A 489 20.61 -3.42 19.46
CA GLN A 489 21.05 -3.52 18.07
C GLN A 489 21.76 -2.28 17.50
N ASN A 490 21.86 -1.20 18.27
CA ASN A 490 22.63 -0.01 17.91
C ASN A 490 23.94 0.09 18.73
N GLY A 491 24.24 -0.91 19.56
CA GLY A 491 25.40 -0.92 20.45
C GLY A 491 25.22 -0.12 21.74
N ASN A 492 24.02 0.38 22.04
CA ASN A 492 23.77 1.18 23.24
C ASN A 492 23.41 0.32 24.45
N PHE A 493 23.95 0.71 25.61
CA PHE A 493 23.55 0.12 26.88
C PHE A 493 22.20 0.68 27.36
N ASN A 494 21.24 -0.21 27.55
CA ASN A 494 19.92 0.12 28.06
C ASN A 494 19.57 -0.73 29.29
N ILE A 495 18.76 -0.15 30.17
CA ILE A 495 18.11 -0.86 31.27
C ILE A 495 16.61 -0.74 31.05
N TYR A 496 15.94 -1.88 30.89
CA TYR A 496 14.50 -1.91 30.67
C TYR A 496 13.77 -2.54 31.85
N GLU A 497 12.63 -1.95 32.20
CA GLU A 497 11.61 -2.54 33.09
C GLU A 497 10.63 -3.37 32.26
N PHE A 498 9.99 -4.37 32.86
CA PHE A 498 8.87 -5.10 32.23
C PHE A 498 7.54 -4.34 32.40
N CYS A 499 6.64 -4.49 31.42
CA CYS A 499 5.23 -4.12 31.58
C CYS A 499 4.56 -5.04 32.62
N GLU A 500 3.45 -4.59 33.23
CA GLU A 500 2.65 -5.44 34.14
C GLU A 500 2.21 -6.77 33.51
N LYS A 501 1.93 -6.76 32.20
CA LYS A 501 1.63 -7.96 31.39
C LYS A 501 2.70 -8.16 30.33
N ALA A 502 3.90 -8.54 30.75
CA ALA A 502 5.00 -8.92 29.87
C ALA A 502 5.04 -10.44 29.64
N TYR A 503 5.52 -10.89 28.47
CA TYR A 503 5.53 -12.30 28.09
C TYR A 503 6.92 -12.80 27.69
N LEU A 504 7.27 -14.01 28.12
CA LEU A 504 8.47 -14.77 27.73
C LEU A 504 8.10 -15.82 26.68
N TYR A 505 8.91 -15.91 25.62
CA TYR A 505 8.93 -17.00 24.65
C TYR A 505 10.25 -17.77 24.79
N SER A 506 10.21 -19.10 24.93
CA SER A 506 11.40 -19.94 25.12
C SER A 506 11.25 -21.31 24.45
N ALA A 507 12.09 -22.29 24.77
CA ALA A 507 12.38 -23.52 24.02
C ALA A 507 11.18 -24.32 23.43
N SER A 508 9.95 -24.16 23.93
CA SER A 508 8.72 -24.76 23.37
C SER A 508 7.93 -23.85 22.41
N ALA A 509 8.45 -22.66 22.08
CA ALA A 509 7.72 -21.56 21.43
C ALA A 509 6.46 -21.10 22.20
N GLU A 510 6.26 -21.58 23.43
CA GLU A 510 5.10 -21.22 24.25
C GLU A 510 5.24 -19.79 24.80
N ARG A 511 4.15 -19.03 24.67
CA ARG A 511 3.99 -17.72 25.30
C ARG A 511 3.64 -17.90 26.78
N LYS A 512 4.47 -17.38 27.69
CA LYS A 512 4.21 -17.39 29.14
C LYS A 512 4.21 -15.98 29.71
N LEU A 513 3.26 -15.67 30.59
CA LEU A 513 3.27 -14.41 31.33
C LEU A 513 4.49 -14.42 32.27
N ILE A 514 5.24 -13.32 32.32
CA ILE A 514 6.44 -13.25 33.16
C ILE A 514 6.03 -13.19 34.63
N GLY A 515 6.28 -14.29 35.34
CA GLY A 515 6.25 -14.39 36.80
C GLY A 515 7.61 -14.76 37.39
N GLU A 516 7.64 -15.22 38.64
CA GLU A 516 8.87 -15.60 39.34
C GLU A 516 9.64 -16.73 38.62
N GLY A 517 8.94 -17.72 38.06
CA GLY A 517 9.54 -18.84 37.33
C GLY A 517 10.18 -18.43 36.00
N GLU A 518 9.49 -17.61 35.21
CA GLU A 518 10.00 -17.07 33.94
C GLU A 518 11.17 -16.11 34.19
N TYR A 519 11.13 -15.36 35.29
CA TYR A 519 12.25 -14.52 35.71
C TYR A 519 13.48 -15.35 36.06
N GLN A 520 13.29 -16.46 36.78
CA GLN A 520 14.36 -17.40 37.06
C GLN A 520 14.88 -18.07 35.77
N THR A 521 14.01 -18.31 34.79
CA THR A 521 14.41 -18.82 33.47
C THR A 521 15.33 -17.84 32.74
N LEU A 522 15.01 -16.53 32.74
CA LEU A 522 15.87 -15.49 32.17
C LEU A 522 17.22 -15.40 32.89
N LYS A 523 17.22 -15.48 34.23
CA LYS A 523 18.45 -15.51 35.04
C LYS A 523 19.32 -16.72 34.70
N ASN A 524 18.73 -17.91 34.66
CA ASN A 524 19.44 -19.15 34.33
C ASN A 524 20.02 -19.06 32.92
N TYR A 525 19.23 -18.62 31.95
CA TYR A 525 19.70 -18.41 30.58
C TYR A 525 20.93 -17.49 30.51
N TYR A 526 20.90 -16.35 31.21
CA TYR A 526 22.05 -15.45 31.30
C TYR A 526 23.23 -16.11 32.02
N SER A 527 23.02 -16.75 33.16
CA SER A 527 24.07 -17.41 33.94
C SER A 527 24.74 -18.55 33.18
N ASP A 528 23.96 -19.38 32.48
CA ASP A 528 24.45 -20.49 31.67
C ASP A 528 25.25 -19.99 30.45
N SER A 529 24.89 -18.80 29.92
CA SER A 529 25.62 -18.12 28.84
C SER A 529 27.00 -17.64 29.29
N VAL A 530 27.10 -17.06 30.49
CA VAL A 530 28.34 -16.49 31.02
C VAL A 530 29.25 -17.56 31.64
N ASN A 531 28.68 -18.56 32.30
CA ASN A 531 29.41 -19.64 32.99
C ASN A 531 29.01 -21.01 32.43
N PRO A 532 29.45 -21.36 31.20
CA PRO A 532 29.05 -22.62 30.59
C PRO A 532 29.60 -23.81 31.40
N PRO A 533 28.77 -24.81 31.74
CA PRO A 533 29.23 -25.99 32.49
C PRO A 533 30.24 -26.80 31.67
N ALA A 534 31.34 -27.22 32.29
CA ALA A 534 32.41 -27.98 31.63
C ALA A 534 31.88 -29.26 30.93
N SER A 535 32.12 -29.41 29.62
CA SER A 535 31.74 -30.61 28.86
C SER A 535 32.95 -31.22 28.11
N GLU A 536 32.97 -32.54 27.94
CA GLU A 536 34.00 -33.29 27.18
C GLU A 536 34.00 -33.00 25.66
N TYR A 537 32.99 -32.28 25.15
CA TYR A 537 32.85 -31.90 23.73
C TYR A 537 33.01 -30.39 23.47
N GLY A 538 33.56 -29.65 24.45
CA GLY A 538 33.60 -28.20 24.42
C GLY A 538 32.31 -27.61 24.99
N SER A 539 32.44 -26.62 25.86
CA SER A 539 31.32 -26.00 26.58
C SER A 539 31.38 -24.49 26.45
N GLY A 540 30.35 -23.89 25.85
CA GLY A 540 30.20 -22.44 25.77
C GLY A 540 28.87 -22.06 25.15
N ALA A 541 27.87 -21.73 25.97
CA ALA A 541 26.57 -21.29 25.50
C ALA A 541 26.67 -20.07 24.57
N ALA A 542 25.72 -19.99 23.63
CA ALA A 542 25.57 -18.86 22.73
C ALA A 542 25.58 -17.55 23.53
N ALA A 543 26.20 -16.48 23.00
CA ALA A 543 25.98 -15.12 23.50
C ALA A 543 24.50 -14.95 23.89
N PRO A 544 24.18 -14.31 25.02
CA PRO A 544 22.82 -14.27 25.56
C PRO A 544 21.92 -13.32 24.75
N ILE A 545 21.75 -13.61 23.46
CA ILE A 545 20.95 -12.87 22.50
C ILE A 545 19.49 -13.05 22.82
N ILE A 546 18.76 -11.95 22.78
CA ILE A 546 17.33 -11.89 22.98
C ILE A 546 16.69 -11.12 21.83
N MET A 547 15.43 -11.42 21.58
CA MET A 547 14.55 -10.59 20.77
C MET A 547 13.46 -10.03 21.67
N TYR A 548 13.12 -8.76 21.57
CA TYR A 548 12.16 -8.14 22.47
C TYR A 548 11.37 -7.02 21.82
N THR A 549 10.15 -6.77 22.32
CA THR A 549 9.35 -5.60 21.96
C THR A 549 9.17 -4.67 23.14
N LEU A 550 9.03 -3.38 22.84
CA LEU A 550 8.80 -2.34 23.83
C LEU A 550 7.36 -1.82 23.72
N SER A 551 6.76 -1.48 24.86
CA SER A 551 5.50 -0.75 24.97
C SER A 551 5.73 0.37 25.98
N ALA A 552 5.59 1.63 25.57
CA ALA A 552 5.89 2.80 26.39
C ALA A 552 7.28 2.74 27.08
N GLY A 553 8.30 2.27 26.34
CA GLY A 553 9.68 2.14 26.84
C GLY A 553 9.95 0.96 27.78
N LYS A 554 8.96 0.09 28.04
CA LYS A 554 9.07 -1.11 28.87
C LYS A 554 8.97 -2.39 28.05
N ILE A 555 9.60 -3.48 28.48
CA ILE A 555 9.56 -4.78 27.80
C ILE A 555 8.15 -5.35 27.87
N LYS A 556 7.54 -5.54 26.70
CA LYS A 556 6.24 -6.18 26.54
C LYS A 556 6.38 -7.65 26.19
N THR A 557 7.33 -7.99 25.34
CA THR A 557 7.68 -9.38 25.02
C THR A 557 9.18 -9.55 25.01
N ILE A 558 9.66 -10.72 25.41
CA ILE A 558 11.04 -11.13 25.31
C ILE A 558 11.10 -12.59 24.85
N SER A 559 12.03 -12.89 23.96
CA SER A 559 12.24 -14.18 23.35
C SER A 559 13.66 -14.63 23.58
N LEU A 560 13.79 -15.87 24.04
CA LEU A 560 15.04 -16.59 24.08
C LEU A 560 15.19 -17.42 22.81
N PRO A 561 16.42 -17.75 22.41
CA PRO A 561 16.65 -18.64 21.28
C PRO A 561 15.88 -19.96 21.41
N VAL A 562 15.10 -20.29 20.37
CA VAL A 562 14.47 -21.59 20.21
C VAL A 562 15.06 -22.34 19.02
N LEU A 563 14.83 -23.65 18.97
CA LEU A 563 15.29 -24.49 17.85
C LEU A 563 14.56 -24.14 16.56
N PHE A 564 15.26 -24.27 15.42
CA PHE A 564 14.65 -24.15 14.09
C PHE A 564 13.49 -25.14 13.90
N ASP A 565 12.39 -24.64 13.34
CA ASP A 565 11.20 -25.41 12.98
C ASP A 565 10.75 -25.01 11.56
N GLN A 566 10.69 -26.00 10.66
CA GLN A 566 10.31 -25.82 9.26
C GLN A 566 8.88 -25.31 9.10
N ASN A 567 7.99 -25.61 10.04
CA ASN A 567 6.61 -25.14 10.00
C ASN A 567 6.47 -23.66 10.42
N ASN A 568 7.53 -23.08 11.00
CA ASN A 568 7.60 -21.71 11.51
C ASN A 568 8.77 -20.96 10.84
N PHE A 569 8.87 -21.03 9.51
CA PHE A 569 9.94 -20.41 8.71
C PHE A 569 9.48 -19.10 8.07
N GLY A 570 10.40 -18.15 7.82
CA GLY A 570 10.09 -16.95 7.07
C GLY A 570 9.09 -16.02 7.78
N ASP A 571 8.17 -15.44 7.01
CA ASP A 571 7.12 -14.55 7.53
C ASP A 571 6.02 -15.32 8.29
N ASN A 572 5.99 -16.66 8.17
CA ASN A 572 5.09 -17.55 8.88
C ASN A 572 5.60 -17.97 10.27
N ARG A 573 6.74 -17.45 10.73
CA ARG A 573 7.28 -17.74 12.07
C ARG A 573 6.43 -17.09 13.15
N GLY A 574 6.20 -17.79 14.27
CA GLY A 574 5.63 -17.17 15.47
C GLY A 574 6.39 -15.89 15.84
N LYS A 575 5.68 -14.77 15.92
CA LYS A 575 6.24 -13.44 15.61
C LYS A 575 7.08 -12.81 16.71
N TYR A 576 7.16 -13.52 17.83
CA TYR A 576 8.01 -13.21 18.97
C TYR A 576 9.02 -14.34 19.22
N ILE A 577 9.30 -15.17 18.21
CA ILE A 577 10.22 -16.30 18.33
C ILE A 577 11.57 -15.90 17.75
N LEU A 578 12.61 -15.94 18.59
CA LEU A 578 13.99 -15.85 18.16
C LEU A 578 14.43 -17.25 17.71
N GLN A 579 14.33 -17.53 16.42
CA GLN A 579 14.60 -18.86 15.87
C GLN A 579 16.10 -19.01 15.56
N SER A 580 16.75 -19.97 16.19
CA SER A 580 18.13 -20.35 15.90
C SER A 580 18.17 -21.19 14.63
N ALA A 581 18.88 -20.76 13.59
CA ALA A 581 19.01 -21.51 12.34
C ALA A 581 19.99 -22.71 12.44
N THR A 582 20.70 -22.85 13.57
CA THR A 582 21.85 -23.76 13.73
C THR A 582 21.49 -25.19 14.16
N SER A 583 20.22 -25.54 14.32
CA SER A 583 19.82 -26.71 15.12
C SER A 583 19.00 -27.79 14.39
N LYS A 584 19.54 -28.41 13.32
CA LYS A 584 19.41 -29.87 13.05
C LYS A 584 20.19 -30.34 11.82
N GLN A 585 20.86 -31.48 12.01
CA GLN A 585 21.82 -32.13 11.11
C GLN A 585 21.23 -32.64 9.77
N GLU A 586 19.91 -32.85 9.70
CA GLU A 586 19.26 -33.48 8.54
C GLU A 586 18.87 -32.48 7.43
N MET A 587 18.57 -31.24 7.79
CA MET A 587 18.17 -30.22 6.82
C MET A 587 19.37 -29.52 6.18
N LEU A 588 20.44 -29.29 6.94
CA LEU A 588 21.72 -28.78 6.43
C LEU A 588 22.38 -29.76 5.43
N ASN A 589 22.16 -31.07 5.62
CA ASN A 589 22.54 -32.12 4.66
C ASN A 589 21.65 -32.16 3.40
N ARG A 590 20.39 -31.69 3.46
CA ARG A 590 19.51 -31.58 2.27
C ARG A 590 19.68 -30.25 1.54
N GLN A 591 19.97 -29.16 2.24
CA GLN A 591 20.25 -27.83 1.67
C GLN A 591 21.54 -27.79 0.84
N SER A 592 22.46 -28.74 1.07
CA SER A 592 23.67 -28.95 0.26
C SER A 592 23.44 -29.80 -1.00
N TYR A 593 22.28 -30.43 -1.19
CA TYR A 593 22.02 -31.27 -2.38
C TYR A 593 21.34 -30.52 -3.54
N ASN A 594 20.69 -29.38 -3.28
CA ASN A 594 19.87 -28.65 -4.28
C ASN A 594 20.49 -27.34 -4.79
N LEU A 595 21.69 -26.97 -4.33
CA LEU A 595 22.51 -25.91 -4.93
C LEU A 595 23.75 -26.60 -5.49
N TYR A 596 23.80 -26.69 -6.82
CA TYR A 596 24.86 -27.29 -7.61
C TYR A 596 26.24 -27.10 -6.98
N LEU A 597 26.87 -28.20 -6.55
CA LEU A 597 28.27 -28.58 -6.77
C LEU A 597 28.57 -29.88 -6.00
N GLY A 598 29.01 -30.89 -6.73
CA GLY A 598 29.42 -32.17 -6.16
C GLY A 598 30.66 -32.01 -5.28
N GLY A 599 30.61 -32.61 -4.09
CA GLY A 599 31.80 -33.05 -3.38
C GLY A 599 32.33 -32.13 -2.29
N SER A 600 31.58 -31.93 -1.21
CA SER A 600 32.11 -32.05 0.16
C SER A 600 30.99 -32.03 1.18
N SER A 601 30.76 -33.16 1.81
CA SER A 601 29.91 -33.33 2.99
C SER A 601 30.46 -32.53 4.17
N SER A 602 29.59 -31.75 4.84
CA SER A 602 29.58 -31.34 6.26
C SER A 602 29.46 -29.82 6.47
N PHE A 603 28.25 -29.35 6.78
CA PHE A 603 28.03 -28.04 7.41
C PHE A 603 27.81 -28.30 8.91
N ASN A 604 28.84 -28.12 9.73
CA ASN A 604 28.81 -28.37 11.17
C ASN A 604 28.92 -27.03 11.92
N PRO A 605 27.98 -26.67 12.80
CA PRO A 605 28.29 -25.83 13.94
C PRO A 605 28.89 -26.74 15.03
N SER A 606 30.13 -27.18 14.83
CA SER A 606 30.91 -27.85 15.88
C SER A 606 32.40 -27.77 15.56
N TYR A 607 33.14 -27.16 16.49
CA TYR A 607 34.53 -27.40 16.94
C TYR A 607 35.59 -27.98 15.97
N THR A 608 35.41 -27.85 14.66
CA THR A 608 36.29 -28.43 13.66
C THR A 608 36.95 -27.29 12.89
N GLN A 609 38.26 -27.23 13.02
CA GLN A 609 39.16 -26.15 12.61
C GLN A 609 39.21 -25.88 11.08
N ASN A 610 38.22 -26.31 10.30
CA ASN A 610 38.37 -26.42 8.84
C ASN A 610 37.21 -25.96 7.95
N LEU A 611 36.05 -25.44 8.43
CA LEU A 611 34.97 -25.05 7.50
C LEU A 611 34.15 -23.82 7.98
N SER A 612 34.44 -22.59 7.51
CA SER A 612 33.63 -21.39 7.82
C SER A 612 33.37 -20.41 6.65
N ASP A 613 33.44 -20.89 5.41
CA ASP A 613 33.44 -20.05 4.20
C ASP A 613 32.05 -19.71 3.61
N GLY A 614 30.96 -19.82 4.37
CA GLY A 614 29.59 -19.74 3.81
C GLY A 614 28.61 -18.75 4.48
N ALA A 615 28.97 -18.18 5.62
CA ALA A 615 28.07 -17.40 6.48
C ALA A 615 27.54 -16.10 5.83
N TYR A 616 28.40 -15.41 5.07
CA TYR A 616 28.11 -14.10 4.49
C TYR A 616 27.10 -14.15 3.34
N LYS A 617 26.89 -15.31 2.71
CA LYS A 617 25.92 -15.47 1.60
C LYS A 617 24.48 -15.24 2.05
N PHE A 618 24.23 -15.30 3.35
CA PHE A 618 22.92 -15.07 3.96
C PHE A 618 22.79 -13.65 4.55
N LEU A 619 23.84 -12.82 4.52
CA LEU A 619 23.78 -11.45 5.02
C LEU A 619 23.02 -10.54 4.06
N SER A 620 22.00 -9.84 4.56
CA SER A 620 21.45 -8.68 3.88
C SER A 620 22.20 -7.42 4.35
N PRO A 621 22.10 -6.29 3.62
CA PRO A 621 22.62 -5.02 4.10
C PRO A 621 22.10 -4.60 5.49
N GLU A 622 20.91 -5.08 5.87
CA GLU A 622 20.19 -4.74 7.10
C GLU A 622 20.38 -5.77 8.21
N THR A 623 21.11 -6.87 7.98
CA THR A 623 21.41 -7.84 9.04
C THR A 623 22.11 -7.15 10.21
N ILE A 624 21.67 -7.37 11.44
CA ILE A 624 22.37 -6.88 12.63
C ILE A 624 23.47 -7.87 13.00
N VAL A 625 24.70 -7.40 13.13
CA VAL A 625 25.86 -8.21 13.49
C VAL A 625 26.39 -7.79 14.85
N PHE A 626 26.40 -8.69 15.83
CA PHE A 626 27.05 -8.47 17.12
C PHE A 626 28.40 -9.19 17.15
N ASP A 627 29.48 -8.42 17.26
CA ASP A 627 30.82 -8.92 17.54
C ASP A 627 30.98 -9.12 19.05
N VAL A 628 31.00 -10.37 19.48
CA VAL A 628 31.02 -10.76 20.89
C VAL A 628 32.40 -11.30 21.27
N PRO A 629 33.12 -10.63 22.19
CA PRO A 629 34.47 -11.03 22.55
C PRO A 629 34.47 -12.28 23.46
N VAL A 630 35.28 -13.25 23.08
CA VAL A 630 35.44 -14.54 23.78
C VAL A 630 36.93 -14.83 24.05
N ASN A 631 37.21 -15.75 24.96
CA ASN A 631 38.56 -16.29 25.16
C ASN A 631 38.88 -17.35 24.08
N ASN A 632 40.11 -17.87 24.07
CA ASN A 632 40.54 -18.88 23.07
C ASN A 632 39.79 -20.23 23.19
N ASN A 633 39.03 -20.43 24.26
CA ASN A 633 38.14 -21.57 24.47
C ASN A 633 36.68 -21.23 24.14
N PHE A 634 36.41 -20.11 23.47
CA PHE A 634 35.07 -19.62 23.11
C PHE A 634 34.13 -19.36 24.29
N GLN A 635 34.68 -19.04 25.45
CA GLN A 635 33.89 -18.61 26.62
C GLN A 635 33.85 -17.09 26.67
N LEU A 636 32.68 -16.53 27.04
CA LEU A 636 32.54 -15.09 27.28
C LEU A 636 33.53 -14.65 28.36
N LYS A 637 34.18 -13.51 28.13
CA LYS A 637 35.07 -12.90 29.13
C LYS A 637 34.26 -12.21 30.22
N ASP A 638 34.86 -12.01 31.38
CA ASP A 638 34.34 -11.06 32.36
C ASP A 638 34.16 -9.69 31.70
N ASN A 639 33.03 -9.04 31.97
CA ASN A 639 32.65 -7.77 31.35
C ASN A 639 32.70 -7.76 29.81
N PHE A 640 32.43 -8.89 29.14
CA PHE A 640 32.45 -9.00 27.67
C PHE A 640 31.65 -7.88 26.97
N TRP A 641 30.57 -7.43 27.60
CA TRP A 641 29.71 -6.34 27.13
C TRP A 641 30.45 -5.03 26.87
N GLU A 642 31.56 -4.74 27.57
CA GLU A 642 32.33 -3.49 27.37
C GLU A 642 32.99 -3.41 25.99
N ASN A 643 33.14 -4.55 25.31
CA ASN A 643 33.86 -4.64 24.03
C ASN A 643 32.99 -5.25 22.92
N ILE A 644 31.66 -5.28 23.09
CA ILE A 644 30.76 -5.66 21.99
C ILE A 644 30.73 -4.53 20.97
N LYS A 645 30.92 -4.88 19.69
CA LYS A 645 30.69 -3.97 18.57
C LYS A 645 29.46 -4.44 17.80
N VAL A 646 28.72 -3.49 17.24
CA VAL A 646 27.53 -3.78 16.44
C VAL A 646 27.69 -3.17 15.06
N TYR A 647 27.36 -3.95 14.04
CA TYR A 647 27.44 -3.56 12.64
C TYR A 647 26.15 -3.90 11.94
N THR A 648 25.88 -3.18 10.85
CA THR A 648 24.99 -3.68 9.80
C THR A 648 25.72 -4.70 8.92
N GLY A 649 24.99 -5.59 8.25
CA GLY A 649 25.56 -6.53 7.29
C GLY A 649 26.25 -5.81 6.11
N ARG A 650 25.92 -4.54 5.88
CA ARG A 650 26.62 -3.67 4.94
C ARG A 650 28.03 -3.29 5.42
N GLU A 651 28.17 -2.98 6.70
CA GLU A 651 29.42 -2.51 7.33
C GLU A 651 30.35 -3.66 7.71
N PHE A 652 29.77 -4.85 7.93
CA PHE A 652 30.52 -6.02 8.35
C PHE A 652 31.49 -6.50 7.24
N THR A 653 32.79 -6.51 7.56
CA THR A 653 33.87 -6.97 6.67
C THR A 653 34.73 -7.99 7.41
N TYR A 654 35.14 -9.08 6.74
CA TYR A 654 35.88 -10.15 7.41
C TYR A 654 36.92 -10.82 6.50
N ASN A 655 38.07 -11.17 7.08
CA ASN A 655 39.27 -11.61 6.34
C ASN A 655 39.78 -13.02 6.75
N SER A 656 39.07 -13.81 7.58
CA SER A 656 39.56 -15.13 8.00
C SER A 656 38.45 -16.16 8.36
N TRP A 657 38.65 -17.03 9.36
CA TRP A 657 37.71 -18.08 9.78
C TRP A 657 36.71 -17.60 10.83
N MET A 658 35.42 -17.57 10.51
CA MET A 658 34.38 -17.09 11.44
C MET A 658 33.85 -18.19 12.38
N TYR A 659 33.51 -17.78 13.61
CA TYR A 659 32.70 -18.57 14.55
C TYR A 659 31.40 -17.84 14.81
N ASN A 660 30.28 -18.35 14.29
CA ASN A 660 29.03 -17.59 14.23
C ASN A 660 27.80 -18.38 14.63
N ASN A 661 26.79 -17.65 15.12
CA ASN A 661 25.41 -18.11 15.19
C ASN A 661 24.50 -17.19 14.36
N PHE A 662 23.47 -17.76 13.75
CA PHE A 662 22.49 -17.03 12.94
C PHE A 662 21.09 -17.19 13.50
N TYR A 663 20.32 -16.11 13.45
CA TYR A 663 18.97 -16.09 13.95
C TYR A 663 18.02 -15.45 12.94
N ASN A 664 16.78 -15.94 12.93
CA ASN A 664 15.67 -15.43 12.12
C ASN A 664 16.01 -15.39 10.61
N LEU A 665 16.10 -16.57 10.00
CA LEU A 665 16.27 -16.73 8.55
C LEU A 665 14.93 -16.41 7.84
N ASN A 666 14.97 -15.49 6.87
CA ASN A 666 13.84 -15.01 6.09
C ASN A 666 13.59 -15.90 4.86
N GLU A 667 12.43 -15.74 4.19
CA GLU A 667 12.07 -16.54 3.00
C GLU A 667 13.03 -16.33 1.82
N ASP A 668 13.53 -15.11 1.66
CA ASP A 668 14.57 -14.73 0.69
C ASP A 668 15.96 -15.28 1.05
N ARG A 669 16.04 -16.07 2.13
CA ARG A 669 17.25 -16.69 2.69
C ARG A 669 18.23 -15.71 3.29
N THR A 670 17.80 -14.49 3.62
CA THR A 670 18.61 -13.56 4.40
C THR A 670 18.44 -13.78 5.90
N ILE A 671 19.44 -13.46 6.71
CA ILE A 671 19.37 -13.57 8.18
C ILE A 671 19.05 -12.21 8.82
N GLY A 672 18.22 -12.23 9.87
CA GLY A 672 17.94 -11.05 10.68
C GLY A 672 19.10 -10.65 11.58
N VAL A 673 19.72 -11.62 12.27
CA VAL A 673 20.83 -11.37 13.21
C VAL A 673 21.96 -12.39 13.08
N LEU A 674 23.18 -11.88 13.13
CA LEU A 674 24.44 -12.61 13.23
C LEU A 674 25.09 -12.33 14.59
N ILE A 675 25.52 -13.38 15.29
CA ILE A 675 26.48 -13.28 16.39
C ILE A 675 27.81 -13.79 15.88
N ASN A 676 28.85 -12.95 15.91
CA ASN A 676 30.22 -13.30 15.54
C ASN A 676 31.11 -13.33 16.79
N TYR A 677 31.73 -14.48 17.06
CA TYR A 677 32.57 -14.68 18.24
C TYR A 677 34.03 -14.32 17.94
N VAL A 678 34.56 -13.32 18.65
CA VAL A 678 35.90 -12.76 18.42
C VAL A 678 36.86 -13.21 19.52
N THR A 679 37.85 -14.05 19.20
CA THR A 679 38.95 -14.45 20.09
C THR A 679 40.11 -13.45 20.04
N ASN A 680 41.07 -13.54 20.98
CA ASN A 680 42.26 -12.67 21.02
C ASN A 680 43.16 -12.77 19.77
N THR A 681 43.19 -13.93 19.09
CA THR A 681 43.98 -14.13 17.86
C THR A 681 43.29 -13.57 16.62
N SER A 682 41.97 -13.37 16.67
CA SER A 682 41.17 -12.73 15.61
C SER A 682 41.08 -11.20 15.75
N ILE A 683 41.68 -10.61 16.79
CA ILE A 683 41.86 -9.15 16.91
C ILE A 683 43.06 -8.71 16.07
N ILE A 684 43.10 -9.12 14.81
CA ILE A 684 43.92 -8.43 13.83
C ILE A 684 42.90 -7.83 12.88
N ASP A 685 42.32 -6.72 13.35
CA ASP A 685 41.46 -5.85 12.56
C ASP A 685 42.39 -5.22 11.52
N PHE A 686 42.59 -5.92 10.41
CA PHE A 686 43.44 -5.47 9.32
C PHE A 686 42.81 -4.21 8.77
N ALA A 687 43.40 -3.10 9.19
CA ALA A 687 42.95 -1.81 8.80
C ALA A 687 43.28 -1.66 7.32
N LYS A 688 42.32 -1.10 6.59
CA LYS A 688 42.32 -0.64 5.20
C LYS A 688 43.72 -0.53 4.54
N GLY A 689 43.76 -0.74 3.22
CA GLY A 689 44.99 -0.61 2.44
C GLY A 689 45.88 0.60 2.79
N PHE A 690 47.16 0.33 3.04
CA PHE A 690 48.21 1.31 3.23
C PHE A 690 49.21 1.18 2.07
N LEU A 691 49.34 2.22 1.25
CA LEU A 691 50.37 2.29 0.20
C LEU A 691 51.57 3.08 0.72
N ILE A 692 52.72 2.43 0.85
CA ILE A 692 53.93 3.03 1.43
C ILE A 692 54.60 3.98 0.43
N GLN A 693 54.91 5.18 0.90
CA GLN A 693 55.67 6.21 0.17
C GLN A 693 57.17 6.14 0.53
N TYR A 694 57.50 6.00 1.81
CA TYR A 694 58.86 5.70 2.28
C TYR A 694 58.84 5.16 3.72
N ALA A 695 59.92 4.50 4.11
CA ALA A 695 60.21 4.13 5.49
C ALA A 695 61.37 4.97 6.02
N ALA A 696 61.31 5.39 7.28
CA ALA A 696 62.37 6.18 7.93
C ALA A 696 62.63 5.67 9.36
N SER A 697 63.88 5.78 9.81
CA SER A 697 64.22 5.54 11.21
C SER A 697 63.92 6.78 12.05
N VAL A 698 63.19 6.60 13.16
CA VAL A 698 62.84 7.67 14.10
C VAL A 698 63.36 7.30 15.49
N TYR A 699 63.93 8.27 16.20
CA TYR A 699 64.43 8.08 17.56
C TYR A 699 63.40 8.59 18.57
N GLU A 700 62.84 7.70 19.38
CA GLU A 700 61.86 8.01 20.43
C GLU A 700 62.24 7.26 21.71
N GLU A 701 62.22 7.95 22.85
CA GLU A 701 62.46 7.35 24.18
C GLU A 701 63.77 6.53 24.36
N GLY A 702 64.80 6.77 23.54
CA GLY A 702 66.08 6.07 23.65
C GLY A 702 66.24 4.87 22.70
N THR A 703 65.21 4.57 21.91
CA THR A 703 65.17 3.45 20.97
C THR A 703 64.94 3.96 19.55
N VAL A 704 65.53 3.29 18.55
CA VAL A 704 65.28 3.57 17.13
C VAL A 704 64.12 2.71 16.67
N HIS A 705 63.04 3.33 16.23
CA HIS A 705 61.88 2.66 15.63
C HIS A 705 61.81 2.93 14.13
N THR A 706 61.09 2.07 13.41
CA THR A 706 60.76 2.30 11.99
C THR A 706 59.43 3.02 11.89
N MET A 707 59.38 4.10 11.10
CA MET A 707 58.17 4.84 10.77
C MET A 707 57.87 4.64 9.28
N LEU A 708 56.62 4.27 8.97
CA LEU A 708 56.13 4.19 7.60
C LEU A 708 55.30 5.43 7.31
N THR A 709 55.60 6.10 6.20
CA THR A 709 54.82 7.22 5.68
C THR A 709 54.20 6.82 4.35
N GLY A 710 52.93 7.17 4.11
CA GLY A 710 52.25 6.84 2.86
C GLY A 710 50.79 7.28 2.81
N VAL A 711 50.00 6.57 2.00
CA VAL A 711 48.57 6.84 1.80
C VAL A 711 47.76 5.81 2.57
N TYR A 712 46.90 6.28 3.47
CA TYR A 712 46.09 5.43 4.32
C TYR A 712 44.72 6.04 4.59
N ASN A 713 43.67 5.22 4.49
CA ASN A 713 42.28 5.62 4.77
C ASN A 713 41.76 6.87 4.01
N GLY A 714 42.29 7.17 2.82
CA GLY A 714 41.85 8.35 2.04
C GLY A 714 42.62 9.64 2.37
N GLU A 715 43.68 9.54 3.16
CA GLU A 715 44.59 10.63 3.47
C GLU A 715 45.99 10.31 2.94
N GLU A 716 46.68 11.31 2.38
CA GLU A 716 48.07 11.21 1.91
C GLU A 716 49.05 11.70 2.98
N ASN A 717 50.29 11.22 2.94
CA ASN A 717 51.37 11.59 3.88
C ASN A 717 51.09 11.26 5.35
N VAL A 718 50.34 10.17 5.60
CA VAL A 718 50.07 9.66 6.95
C VAL A 718 51.27 8.85 7.44
N SER A 719 51.67 9.04 8.70
CA SER A 719 52.82 8.36 9.30
C SER A 719 52.43 7.54 10.53
N TYR A 720 52.93 6.30 10.62
CA TYR A 720 52.79 5.46 11.81
C TYR A 720 54.12 4.78 12.18
N ILE A 721 54.34 4.62 13.49
CA ILE A 721 55.51 3.96 14.07
C ILE A 721 55.20 2.48 14.29
N LEU A 722 56.15 1.59 13.97
CA LEU A 722 56.07 0.15 14.22
C LEU A 722 56.37 -0.15 15.69
N SER A 723 55.68 -1.13 16.28
CA SER A 723 56.03 -1.65 17.60
C SER A 723 57.33 -2.47 17.55
N ASP A 724 57.99 -2.61 18.71
CA ASP A 724 59.26 -3.35 18.82
C ASP A 724 59.09 -4.86 18.53
N ASP A 725 57.87 -5.36 18.69
CA ASP A 725 57.46 -6.75 18.52
C ASP A 725 56.52 -6.96 17.31
N VAL A 726 56.57 -6.04 16.33
CA VAL A 726 55.72 -6.09 15.14
C VAL A 726 55.83 -7.45 14.43
N ILE A 727 54.68 -8.05 14.13
CA ILE A 727 54.61 -9.29 13.36
C ILE A 727 54.41 -8.95 11.88
N ILE A 728 55.30 -9.44 11.02
CA ILE A 728 55.15 -9.33 9.56
C ILE A 728 54.65 -10.67 9.02
N ASP A 729 53.44 -10.67 8.47
CA ASP A 729 52.81 -11.79 7.79
C ASP A 729 52.93 -11.65 6.28
N THR A 730 53.58 -12.64 5.68
CA THR A 730 53.88 -12.68 4.25
C THR A 730 53.19 -13.84 3.54
N LYS A 731 52.22 -14.49 4.18
CA LYS A 731 51.49 -15.64 3.60
C LYS A 731 50.97 -15.36 2.20
N PHE A 732 50.47 -14.16 1.95
CA PHE A 732 49.97 -13.76 0.62
C PHE A 732 51.06 -13.69 -0.44
N LEU A 733 52.30 -13.37 -0.08
CA LEU A 733 53.42 -13.27 -1.01
C LEU A 733 53.95 -14.64 -1.43
N GLY A 734 53.85 -15.67 -0.57
CA GLY A 734 54.35 -17.03 -0.85
C GLY A 734 53.71 -17.70 -2.05
N ASP A 735 52.53 -17.24 -2.48
CA ASP A 735 51.85 -17.72 -3.68
C ASP A 735 52.28 -16.98 -4.96
N PHE A 736 52.95 -15.83 -4.84
CA PHE A 736 53.49 -15.05 -5.97
C PHE A 736 55.00 -15.26 -6.17
N GLN A 737 55.78 -15.46 -5.11
CA GLN A 737 57.25 -15.57 -5.16
C GLN A 737 57.80 -16.72 -4.31
N GLU A 738 58.90 -17.33 -4.75
CA GLU A 738 59.56 -18.47 -4.07
C GLU A 738 60.25 -18.09 -2.74
N ASP A 739 60.65 -16.82 -2.57
CA ASP A 739 61.21 -16.28 -1.32
C ASP A 739 60.31 -15.15 -0.79
N SER A 740 59.41 -15.50 0.12
CA SER A 740 58.42 -14.59 0.68
C SER A 740 58.77 -14.09 2.08
N ASN A 741 60.01 -14.26 2.55
CA ASN A 741 60.40 -13.71 3.85
C ASN A 741 60.66 -12.21 3.72
N VAL A 742 59.85 -11.40 4.42
CA VAL A 742 59.96 -9.94 4.43
C VAL A 742 60.29 -9.51 5.86
N ASN A 743 61.41 -8.81 6.02
CA ASN A 743 61.78 -8.18 7.28
C ASN A 743 61.39 -6.70 7.27
N ILE A 744 61.47 -6.02 8.43
CA ILE A 744 61.13 -4.60 8.56
C ILE A 744 61.96 -3.74 7.59
N GLU A 745 63.22 -4.09 7.38
CA GLU A 745 64.15 -3.40 6.48
C GLU A 745 63.84 -3.57 4.98
N ASP A 746 62.98 -4.52 4.64
CA ASP A 746 62.50 -4.74 3.28
C ASP A 746 61.28 -3.87 2.93
N LEU A 747 60.64 -3.26 3.92
CA LEU A 747 59.46 -2.41 3.72
C LEU A 747 59.87 -1.06 3.13
N GLY A 748 59.30 -0.72 1.99
CA GLY A 748 59.73 0.43 1.21
C GLY A 748 58.63 1.02 0.33
N ALA A 749 59.02 2.00 -0.47
CA ALA A 749 58.11 2.70 -1.35
C ALA A 749 57.46 1.75 -2.37
N GLY A 750 56.15 1.93 -2.61
CA GLY A 750 55.37 1.10 -3.51
C GLY A 750 54.83 -0.19 -2.89
N ASP A 751 55.26 -0.55 -1.68
CA ASP A 751 54.69 -1.67 -0.95
C ASP A 751 53.23 -1.36 -0.56
N PHE A 752 52.35 -2.34 -0.72
CA PHE A 752 50.98 -2.25 -0.26
C PHE A 752 50.77 -3.24 0.89
N ILE A 753 50.34 -2.73 2.04
CA ILE A 753 50.20 -3.52 3.26
C ILE A 753 48.81 -3.32 3.90
N LEU A 754 48.44 -4.26 4.76
CA LEU A 754 47.31 -4.12 5.69
C LEU A 754 47.86 -4.05 7.12
N PRO A 755 47.91 -2.87 7.75
CA PRO A 755 48.38 -2.72 9.11
C PRO A 755 47.27 -3.05 10.13
N ALA A 756 47.64 -3.60 11.28
CA ALA A 756 46.82 -3.55 12.49
C ALA A 756 47.54 -2.75 13.58
N PHE A 757 46.76 -2.06 14.39
CA PHE A 757 47.25 -1.11 15.39
C PHE A 757 47.06 -1.64 16.80
N ASP A 758 48.05 -1.40 17.65
CA ASP A 758 47.92 -1.61 19.09
C ASP A 758 47.06 -0.52 19.75
N LYS A 759 46.80 -0.69 21.04
CA LYS A 759 46.04 0.28 21.85
C LYS A 759 46.66 1.68 21.94
N ASN A 760 47.94 1.83 21.57
CA ASN A 760 48.67 3.09 21.58
C ASN A 760 48.75 3.72 20.17
N GLY A 761 48.13 3.10 19.16
CA GLY A 761 48.15 3.56 17.78
C GLY A 761 49.43 3.24 17.01
N ARG A 762 50.28 2.33 17.51
CA ARG A 762 51.46 1.82 16.79
C ARG A 762 51.09 0.60 15.94
N ILE A 763 51.77 0.41 14.81
CA ILE A 763 51.56 -0.78 13.98
C ILE A 763 52.25 -1.97 14.65
N ASN A 764 51.47 -2.95 15.12
CA ASN A 764 51.99 -4.16 15.77
C ASN A 764 51.82 -5.42 14.92
N TYR A 765 51.12 -5.31 13.79
CA TYR A 765 50.98 -6.39 12.83
C TYR A 765 50.91 -5.81 11.41
N ILE A 766 51.61 -6.42 10.47
CA ILE A 766 51.60 -6.05 9.06
C ILE A 766 51.32 -7.30 8.25
N GLN A 767 50.29 -7.28 7.42
CA GLN A 767 50.16 -8.24 6.34
C GLN A 767 50.62 -7.60 5.02
N VAL A 768 51.65 -8.18 4.42
CA VAL A 768 52.24 -7.65 3.19
C VAL A 768 51.48 -8.22 1.99
N ILE A 769 50.90 -7.33 1.18
CA ILE A 769 50.09 -7.69 0.01
C ILE A 769 50.92 -7.60 -1.28
N LEU A 770 51.70 -6.52 -1.41
CA LEU A 770 52.55 -6.25 -2.57
C LEU A 770 53.88 -5.66 -2.08
N GLN A 771 55.00 -6.05 -2.70
CA GLN A 771 56.27 -5.35 -2.54
C GLN A 771 56.60 -4.55 -3.79
N GLY A 772 56.70 -3.24 -3.68
CA GLY A 772 56.96 -2.31 -4.77
C GLY A 772 58.35 -2.46 -5.40
N LYS A 773 59.30 -3.11 -4.70
CA LYS A 773 60.68 -3.33 -5.19
C LYS A 773 60.79 -4.33 -6.34
N TYR A 774 59.80 -5.22 -6.53
CA TYR A 774 59.84 -6.22 -7.61
C TYR A 774 59.14 -5.72 -8.87
N ASP A 775 59.57 -6.23 -10.02
CA ASP A 775 59.01 -5.84 -11.30
C ASP A 775 57.61 -6.45 -11.54
N LYS A 776 56.81 -5.82 -12.40
CA LYS A 776 55.43 -6.18 -12.72
C LYS A 776 55.30 -7.62 -13.26
N THR A 777 56.39 -8.16 -13.82
CA THR A 777 56.53 -9.56 -14.26
C THR A 777 56.55 -10.59 -13.12
N TYR A 778 56.84 -10.19 -11.87
CA TYR A 778 56.82 -11.08 -10.71
C TYR A 778 55.41 -11.35 -10.17
N TYR A 779 54.48 -10.40 -10.33
CA TYR A 779 53.15 -10.46 -9.72
C TYR A 779 52.02 -10.79 -10.71
N ASN A 780 52.31 -11.13 -11.97
CA ASN A 780 51.31 -11.25 -13.03
C ASN A 780 50.46 -12.56 -12.95
N ARG A 781 49.82 -12.81 -11.81
CA ARG A 781 49.03 -14.02 -11.48
C ARG A 781 47.79 -13.65 -10.67
N VAL A 782 46.82 -14.56 -10.65
CA VAL A 782 45.67 -14.48 -9.73
C VAL A 782 45.97 -15.30 -8.47
N HIS A 783 45.81 -14.70 -7.30
CA HIS A 783 45.75 -15.45 -6.05
C HIS A 783 44.31 -15.56 -5.58
N ASN A 784 43.84 -16.80 -5.44
CA ASN A 784 42.53 -17.14 -4.92
C ASN A 784 42.70 -18.21 -3.84
N GLY A 785 42.33 -17.89 -2.60
CA GLY A 785 42.28 -18.86 -1.51
C GLY A 785 41.17 -19.87 -1.73
N ARG A 786 41.39 -20.89 -2.58
CA ARG A 786 40.50 -22.06 -2.81
C ARG A 786 39.03 -21.73 -3.10
N GLY A 787 38.69 -21.62 -4.38
CA GLY A 787 37.36 -21.93 -4.89
C GLY A 787 36.45 -20.71 -5.05
N PHE A 788 35.80 -20.65 -6.22
CA PHE A 788 34.89 -19.59 -6.61
C PHE A 788 33.82 -19.35 -5.54
N GLU A 789 33.57 -18.05 -5.30
CA GLU A 789 32.51 -17.46 -4.47
C GLU A 789 32.81 -17.14 -2.99
N GLY A 790 34.03 -17.29 -2.48
CA GLY A 790 34.30 -17.00 -1.05
C GLY A 790 35.58 -16.26 -0.64
N ALA A 791 36.71 -16.42 -1.30
CA ALA A 791 37.96 -15.90 -0.73
C ALA A 791 38.40 -14.56 -1.33
N ASN A 792 39.09 -13.75 -0.52
CA ASN A 792 39.77 -12.53 -0.93
C ASN A 792 40.51 -12.72 -2.27
N GLU A 793 40.04 -12.07 -3.35
CA GLU A 793 40.72 -12.18 -4.64
C GLU A 793 41.75 -11.06 -4.71
N LEU A 794 43.01 -11.45 -4.87
CA LEU A 794 44.09 -10.56 -5.27
C LEU A 794 44.35 -10.82 -6.74
N VAL A 795 44.00 -9.83 -7.56
CA VAL A 795 44.26 -9.83 -9.00
C VAL A 795 45.35 -8.80 -9.26
N TYR A 796 46.51 -9.22 -9.74
CA TYR A 796 47.52 -8.31 -10.24
C TYR A 796 47.75 -8.57 -11.72
N GLY A 797 47.57 -7.53 -12.54
CA GLY A 797 47.68 -7.66 -13.99
C GLY A 797 47.48 -6.34 -14.73
N VAL A 798 47.33 -6.42 -16.05
CA VAL A 798 47.22 -5.26 -16.94
C VAL A 798 45.75 -5.00 -17.27
N VAL A 799 45.30 -3.75 -17.20
CA VAL A 799 43.94 -3.38 -17.59
C VAL A 799 43.76 -3.57 -19.11
N ALA A 800 42.99 -4.59 -19.50
CA ALA A 800 42.71 -4.91 -20.90
C ALA A 800 41.46 -4.19 -21.43
N ALA A 801 40.45 -3.97 -20.58
CA ALA A 801 39.24 -3.23 -20.93
C ALA A 801 38.59 -2.58 -19.70
N LYS A 802 37.84 -1.50 -19.93
CA LYS A 802 37.13 -0.75 -18.89
C LYS A 802 35.78 -0.26 -19.42
N SER A 803 34.70 -0.51 -18.69
CA SER A 803 33.35 0.02 -18.95
C SER A 803 32.78 0.72 -17.71
N GLU A 804 31.50 1.06 -17.74
CA GLU A 804 30.84 1.79 -16.64
C GLU A 804 30.93 1.05 -15.30
N ASN A 805 30.76 -0.26 -15.25
CA ASN A 805 30.78 -1.04 -14.00
C ASN A 805 31.65 -2.29 -14.08
N LEU A 806 32.40 -2.50 -15.15
CA LEU A 806 33.25 -3.67 -15.32
C LEU A 806 34.68 -3.24 -15.67
N LEU A 807 35.65 -3.76 -14.93
CA LEU A 807 37.08 -3.66 -15.23
C LEU A 807 37.57 -5.05 -15.63
N THR A 808 38.26 -5.16 -16.77
CA THR A 808 38.85 -6.42 -17.24
C THR A 808 40.35 -6.34 -17.10
N VAL A 809 40.94 -7.26 -16.36
CA VAL A 809 42.39 -7.31 -16.07
C VAL A 809 42.97 -8.59 -16.70
N GLU A 810 43.97 -8.43 -17.55
CA GLU A 810 44.74 -9.51 -18.15
C GLU A 810 45.88 -9.95 -17.22
N VAL A 811 46.03 -11.26 -17.03
CA VAL A 811 47.03 -11.90 -16.16
C VAL A 811 47.85 -12.93 -16.95
N GLU A 812 49.13 -13.12 -16.63
CA GLU A 812 49.98 -14.09 -17.33
C GLU A 812 49.65 -15.55 -17.00
N ASN A 813 49.34 -15.85 -15.74
CA ASN A 813 49.06 -17.22 -15.31
C ASN A 813 47.88 -17.29 -14.34
N ASN A 814 46.78 -17.89 -14.80
CA ASN A 814 45.65 -18.27 -13.97
C ASN A 814 45.76 -19.76 -13.61
N LEU A 815 46.35 -20.04 -12.45
CA LEU A 815 46.65 -21.41 -12.00
C LEU A 815 45.38 -22.28 -11.81
N PHE A 816 44.20 -21.67 -11.72
CA PHE A 816 42.94 -22.37 -11.50
C PHE A 816 42.14 -22.59 -12.79
N ASN A 817 42.14 -21.61 -13.71
CA ASN A 817 41.56 -21.75 -15.04
C ASN A 817 42.66 -21.65 -16.10
N ILE A 818 43.42 -22.74 -16.24
CA ILE A 818 44.48 -22.86 -17.24
C ILE A 818 43.91 -22.53 -18.62
N GLY A 819 44.39 -21.45 -19.24
CA GLY A 819 43.93 -20.94 -20.54
C GLY A 819 42.95 -19.76 -20.49
N GLN A 820 42.52 -19.31 -19.31
CA GLN A 820 41.75 -18.06 -19.13
C GLN A 820 42.59 -16.98 -18.45
N ASN A 821 43.13 -16.07 -19.26
CA ASN A 821 44.02 -15.00 -18.83
C ASN A 821 43.30 -13.67 -18.56
N LEU A 822 41.97 -13.64 -18.58
CA LEU A 822 41.17 -12.43 -18.35
C LEU A 822 40.35 -12.56 -17.07
N CYS A 823 40.49 -11.60 -16.17
CA CYS A 823 39.73 -11.46 -14.93
C CYS A 823 38.71 -10.33 -15.07
N TYR A 824 37.47 -10.60 -14.67
CA TYR A 824 36.34 -9.68 -14.81
C TYR A 824 35.92 -9.14 -13.44
N ILE A 825 36.09 -7.84 -13.22
CA ILE A 825 35.95 -7.18 -11.93
C ILE A 825 34.74 -6.24 -11.97
N ASN A 826 33.63 -6.69 -11.39
CA ASN A 826 32.38 -5.93 -11.34
C ASN A 826 32.39 -4.86 -10.25
N LYS A 827 31.68 -3.76 -10.49
CA LYS A 827 31.49 -2.63 -9.57
C LYS A 827 32.80 -2.01 -9.05
N TYR A 828 33.89 -2.10 -9.81
CA TYR A 828 35.22 -1.60 -9.41
C TYR A 828 35.25 -0.13 -8.96
N LYS A 829 34.29 0.69 -9.40
CA LYS A 829 34.15 2.10 -9.00
C LYS A 829 33.89 2.32 -7.50
N SER A 830 33.43 1.31 -6.77
CA SER A 830 33.26 1.42 -5.31
C SER A 830 34.55 1.28 -4.53
N ALA A 831 35.66 0.90 -5.19
CA ALA A 831 36.93 0.65 -4.54
C ALA A 831 37.67 1.93 -4.17
N LYS A 832 38.41 1.89 -3.06
CA LYS A 832 39.43 2.90 -2.77
C LYS A 832 40.56 2.74 -3.77
N THR A 833 40.92 3.82 -4.44
CA THR A 833 41.95 3.78 -5.48
C THR A 833 43.20 4.49 -4.98
N TYR A 834 44.34 3.84 -5.18
CA TYR A 834 45.67 4.31 -4.81
C TYR A 834 46.50 4.41 -6.09
N LEU A 835 47.43 5.36 -6.14
CA LEU A 835 48.33 5.55 -7.27
C LEU A 835 49.78 5.52 -6.79
N TYR A 836 50.58 4.61 -7.35
CA TYR A 836 52.03 4.60 -7.21
C TYR A 836 52.68 4.96 -8.54
N ASP A 837 53.37 6.09 -8.59
CA ASP A 837 54.21 6.54 -9.71
C ASP A 837 55.64 6.06 -9.45
N ARG A 838 56.06 5.03 -10.19
CA ARG A 838 57.35 4.36 -9.95
C ARG A 838 58.53 5.26 -10.34
N ASP A 839 58.38 6.07 -11.39
CA ASP A 839 59.43 6.98 -11.88
C ASP A 839 59.72 8.10 -10.89
N ARG A 840 58.68 8.63 -10.24
CA ARG A 840 58.81 9.66 -9.20
C ARG A 840 58.97 9.11 -7.81
N ASN A 841 58.84 7.79 -7.67
CA ASN A 841 58.74 7.10 -6.40
C ASN A 841 57.72 7.80 -5.49
N MET A 842 56.46 7.94 -5.96
CA MET A 842 55.43 8.74 -5.29
C MET A 842 54.13 7.96 -5.12
N ALA A 843 53.60 7.91 -3.89
CA ALA A 843 52.31 7.33 -3.54
C ALA A 843 51.28 8.44 -3.29
N SER A 844 50.11 8.32 -3.91
CA SER A 844 49.01 9.30 -3.83
C SER A 844 47.65 8.62 -3.85
N LEU A 845 46.61 9.34 -3.47
CA LEU A 845 45.22 8.90 -3.59
C LEU A 845 44.78 9.04 -5.06
N GLY A 846 44.17 7.99 -5.58
CA GLY A 846 43.60 7.98 -6.93
C GLY A 846 42.09 7.95 -6.91
N ASP A 847 41.51 7.94 -8.10
CA ASP A 847 40.11 7.62 -8.32
C ASP A 847 39.95 6.66 -9.52
N TYR A 848 38.77 6.07 -9.67
CA TYR A 848 38.51 5.10 -10.72
C TYR A 848 38.70 5.66 -12.14
N SER A 849 38.60 6.98 -12.34
CA SER A 849 38.79 7.63 -13.64
C SER A 849 40.26 7.60 -14.08
N MET A 850 41.19 7.53 -13.12
CA MET A 850 42.63 7.47 -13.38
C MET A 850 43.12 6.12 -13.91
N ILE A 851 42.28 5.07 -13.86
CA ILE A 851 42.56 3.74 -14.41
C ILE A 851 42.43 3.77 -15.93
N ASN A 852 43.53 3.54 -16.65
CA ASN A 852 43.57 3.48 -18.12
C ASN A 852 43.83 2.06 -18.63
N ILE A 853 43.42 1.81 -19.88
CA ILE A 853 43.81 0.59 -20.58
C ILE A 853 45.34 0.59 -20.72
N GLY A 854 45.97 -0.52 -20.31
CA GLY A 854 47.42 -0.69 -20.25
C GLY A 854 48.05 -0.40 -18.89
N ASP A 855 47.31 0.17 -17.92
CA ASP A 855 47.81 0.35 -16.56
C ASP A 855 47.96 -1.01 -15.86
N TYR A 856 48.98 -1.17 -15.03
CA TYR A 856 49.07 -2.30 -14.11
C TYR A 856 48.28 -1.99 -12.85
N VAL A 857 47.46 -2.94 -12.42
CA VAL A 857 46.62 -2.80 -11.25
C VAL A 857 46.75 -3.99 -10.32
N LEU A 858 46.90 -3.72 -9.03
CA LEU A 858 46.54 -4.64 -7.96
C LEU A 858 45.09 -4.38 -7.62
N VAL A 859 44.24 -5.40 -7.66
CA VAL A 859 42.86 -5.33 -7.20
C VAL A 859 42.68 -6.30 -6.06
N ARG A 860 42.30 -5.76 -4.90
CA ARG A 860 41.91 -6.55 -3.73
C ARG A 860 40.40 -6.54 -3.61
N SER A 861 39.79 -7.71 -3.78
CA SER A 861 38.39 -7.93 -3.46
C SER A 861 38.27 -8.70 -2.14
N VAL A 862 37.19 -8.43 -1.41
CA VAL A 862 36.78 -9.18 -0.23
C VAL A 862 35.33 -9.56 -0.49
N LEU A 863 35.03 -10.86 -0.55
CA LEU A 863 33.68 -11.37 -0.82
C LEU A 863 33.07 -10.84 -2.14
N SER A 864 33.85 -10.84 -3.23
CA SER A 864 33.46 -10.29 -4.55
C SER A 864 33.14 -8.78 -4.57
N LYS A 865 33.37 -8.05 -3.46
CA LYS A 865 33.33 -6.59 -3.42
C LYS A 865 34.76 -6.06 -3.51
N VAL A 866 35.00 -5.20 -4.50
CA VAL A 866 36.31 -4.57 -4.68
C VAL A 866 36.56 -3.55 -3.57
N GLN A 867 37.59 -3.78 -2.76
CA GLN A 867 37.95 -2.91 -1.64
C GLN A 867 38.98 -1.88 -2.06
N ASP A 868 40.08 -2.35 -2.66
CA ASP A 868 41.23 -1.52 -2.98
C ASP A 868 41.69 -1.79 -4.42
N ILE A 869 42.06 -0.74 -5.12
CA ILE A 869 42.75 -0.78 -6.42
C ILE A 869 44.02 0.03 -6.29
N VAL A 870 45.19 -0.57 -6.47
CA VAL A 870 46.46 0.14 -6.58
C VAL A 870 46.84 0.21 -8.05
N ILE A 871 46.87 1.42 -8.61
CA ILE A 871 47.33 1.69 -9.96
C ILE A 871 48.83 1.93 -9.90
N GLU A 872 49.59 1.17 -10.68
CA GLU A 872 51.02 1.35 -10.79
C GLU A 872 51.39 1.93 -12.15
N LYS A 873 51.83 3.19 -12.15
CA LYS A 873 52.31 3.91 -13.35
C LYS A 873 53.80 3.71 -13.51
#